data_AF-A0A7J4N3Q5-F1
#
_entry.id   AF-A0A7J4N3Q5-F1
#
_cell.length_a   1.000
_cell.length_b   1.000
_cell.length_c   1.000
_cell.angle_alpha   90.00
_cell.angle_beta   90.00
_cell.angle_gamma   90.00
#
_symmetry.space_group_name_H-M   'P 1'
#
loop_
_entity.id
_entity.type
_entity.pdbx_description
1 polymer ?
#
loop_
_entity_poly.entity_id
_entity_poly.type
_entity_poly.pdbx_seq_one_letter_code
_entity_poly.pdbx_strand_id
1 'polypeptide(L)'
;MHLVRIEVENFKSFGGSTTIPFEQGFTAITGPNGSGKSNCGDAIGFVLGPKSTRSLRASNVSELIFNGGKTGSPAKHMSATLVFSNTPEVGGKRRLRSDSDEVSFTRSVRLNRKGDPVTSYRINDNPSTATEMRRILSEAGLRGEGYNIVLQGDVTNLATMTPHKRRGVLEEVAGVTAYDEEIRKANTQRKHVESNIETIDIFEADQKGRLQELEKEREQALKFKELKGEADLARLTLEQSRHRNREGEVSLLTEERSNYVSKVQQLSSEMTESSTTLDEFDKELVRLGRELEGVLGGDAKEIIDKIRQHEIDLETAADRIGDYNRMIERSDEEAQILVKEREGAENARSQAEQKISDLHQSVSDSKEDLKRAAREEEEARKAIESGDKHGRDLNRALGKATEAEQSASNAFAQAQLDYDRANQRSQIASEKLADIEQSFEAAELERDDHSLLGEDLEKTSPETSREELAKELMSLQKQERSLVEDRDRAESKLRNAETGLAKAKARIEARSSTPGSAHTLAALSRLRESGEIHGILGTLGELATPKDPSHEEALSFAFGGGLRSIVVTSDHVASKCISWLRKNGGGRATFLPLNKLSVSRPQGRTLLVARNPGVVGFVHDLLEFDPGVETAVRYAGRNTLVVDSMDVARDNMGGVRMVTLDGSVIESSGAMTGGSSSRKDRPRFDGSGAGSSGIERMEMAVQEADLLFSTVDGALRELRRNQQELRDTIHGLDNDDHSVRVRNWKADMERSEKAVREIKSKLRAANKELEDCESERALLSEAREEARAEMDRSSQARARAAEELQSHTPDHLSDKLREAERARTEAERTRVMSEASIETSTQ
;
A
#
# COMPACT_ATOMS: atom_id res chain seq x y z
N MET A 1 -70.18 3.62 29.15
CA MET A 1 -69.18 3.59 30.24
C MET A 1 -69.50 4.64 31.29
N HIS A 2 -69.66 4.25 32.55
CA HIS A 2 -69.77 5.16 33.71
C HIS A 2 -69.11 4.53 34.95
N LEU A 3 -68.76 5.34 35.96
CA LEU A 3 -68.23 4.85 37.23
C LEU A 3 -69.37 4.23 38.06
N VAL A 4 -69.25 2.95 38.40
CA VAL A 4 -70.28 2.18 39.13
C VAL A 4 -70.09 2.31 40.64
N ARG A 5 -68.84 2.19 41.10
CA ARG A 5 -68.49 2.30 42.52
C ARG A 5 -67.03 2.65 42.73
N ILE A 6 -66.74 3.20 43.89
CA ILE A 6 -65.40 3.38 44.42
C ILE A 6 -65.25 2.49 45.65
N GLU A 7 -64.21 1.68 45.68
CA GLU A 7 -63.86 0.86 46.83
C GLU A 7 -62.57 1.42 47.42
N VAL A 8 -62.60 1.88 48.66
CA VAL A 8 -61.44 2.45 49.36
C VAL A 8 -61.16 1.63 50.61
N GLU A 9 -59.89 1.34 50.84
CA GLU A 9 -59.40 0.68 52.04
C GLU A 9 -58.33 1.56 52.68
N ASN A 10 -58.53 1.92 53.95
CA ASN A 10 -57.56 2.67 54.74
C ASN A 10 -57.03 3.95 54.04
N PHE A 11 -57.89 4.67 53.32
CA PHE A 11 -57.55 5.86 52.53
C PHE A 11 -57.99 7.15 53.24
N LYS A 12 -57.04 8.01 53.60
CA LYS A 12 -57.24 9.30 54.29
C LYS A 12 -58.11 9.20 55.54
N SER A 13 -59.40 9.55 55.44
CA SER A 13 -60.38 9.51 56.54
C SER A 13 -61.20 8.22 56.55
N PHE A 14 -61.10 7.39 55.52
CA PHE A 14 -61.78 6.09 55.43
C PHE A 14 -60.92 5.02 56.10
N GLY A 15 -61.25 4.67 57.34
CA GLY A 15 -60.64 3.54 58.05
C GLY A 15 -61.36 2.23 57.72
N GLY A 16 -60.61 1.16 57.44
CA GLY A 16 -61.16 -0.10 56.94
C GLY A 16 -61.62 -0.02 55.49
N SER A 17 -62.41 -1.01 55.05
CA SER A 17 -62.95 -1.08 53.69
C SER A 17 -64.31 -0.39 53.60
N THR A 18 -64.44 0.58 52.69
CA THR A 18 -65.67 1.33 52.41
C THR A 18 -65.96 1.28 50.91
N THR A 19 -67.20 0.96 50.54
CA THR A 19 -67.67 0.98 49.15
C THR A 19 -68.68 2.10 48.97
N ILE A 20 -68.46 2.96 47.98
CA ILE A 20 -69.32 4.11 47.65
C ILE A 20 -69.93 3.84 46.26
N PRO A 21 -71.24 3.53 46.16
CA PRO A 21 -71.90 3.32 44.88
C PRO A 21 -72.19 4.65 44.17
N PHE A 22 -72.19 4.62 42.85
CA PHE A 22 -72.55 5.74 41.97
C PHE A 22 -73.69 5.31 41.05
N GLU A 23 -74.68 6.18 40.91
CA GLU A 23 -75.80 5.96 40.00
C GLU A 23 -75.56 6.65 38.66
N GLN A 24 -76.19 6.14 37.61
CA GLN A 24 -76.11 6.74 36.29
C GLN A 24 -76.86 8.09 36.28
N GLY A 25 -76.18 9.15 35.82
CA GLY A 25 -76.74 10.50 35.78
C GLY A 25 -75.91 11.47 36.61
N PHE A 26 -76.55 12.21 37.51
CA PHE A 26 -75.91 13.21 38.36
C PHE A 26 -75.90 12.76 39.83
N THR A 27 -74.72 12.53 40.39
CA THR A 27 -74.54 12.14 41.80
C THR A 27 -74.00 13.31 42.60
N ALA A 28 -74.73 13.75 43.63
CA ALA A 28 -74.29 14.79 44.56
C ALA A 28 -73.82 14.19 45.89
N ILE A 29 -72.58 14.48 46.29
CA ILE A 29 -72.05 14.08 47.60
C ILE A 29 -72.23 15.25 48.57
N THR A 30 -73.14 15.09 49.54
CA THR A 30 -73.46 16.09 50.57
C THR A 30 -73.05 15.61 51.97
N GLY A 31 -72.91 16.54 52.92
CA GLY A 31 -72.52 16.26 54.30
C GLY A 31 -71.88 17.47 55.01
N PRO A 32 -71.65 17.39 56.33
CA PRO A 32 -71.08 18.49 57.13
C PRO A 32 -69.66 18.89 56.68
N ASN A 33 -69.24 20.12 56.96
CA ASN A 33 -67.85 20.53 56.69
C ASN A 33 -66.87 19.65 57.47
N GLY A 34 -65.82 19.18 56.81
CA GLY A 34 -64.85 18.24 57.39
C GLY A 34 -65.25 16.77 57.40
N SER A 35 -66.43 16.38 56.88
CA SER A 35 -66.91 14.98 56.87
C SER A 35 -66.24 14.08 55.81
N GLY A 36 -65.10 14.48 55.24
CA GLY A 36 -64.38 13.69 54.24
C GLY A 36 -64.94 13.71 52.81
N LYS A 37 -65.92 14.57 52.49
CA LYS A 37 -66.53 14.66 51.14
C LYS A 37 -65.52 14.76 50.01
N SER A 38 -64.54 15.64 50.18
CA SER A 38 -63.52 15.89 49.16
C SER A 38 -62.54 14.70 49.02
N ASN A 39 -62.45 13.81 50.01
CA ASN A 39 -61.59 12.61 49.93
C ASN A 39 -62.13 11.59 48.92
N CYS A 40 -63.42 11.61 48.57
CA CYS A 40 -63.95 10.83 47.46
C CYS A 40 -63.33 11.28 46.12
N GLY A 41 -63.22 12.60 45.91
CA GLY A 41 -62.54 13.16 44.73
C GLY A 41 -61.04 12.84 44.71
N ASP A 42 -60.39 12.88 45.88
CA ASP A 42 -58.98 12.49 45.99
C ASP A 42 -58.76 10.99 45.72
N ALA A 43 -59.73 10.12 46.06
CA ALA A 43 -59.66 8.68 45.75
C ALA A 43 -59.75 8.43 44.24
N ILE A 44 -60.64 9.14 43.54
CA ILE A 44 -60.73 9.10 42.07
C ILE A 44 -59.41 9.60 41.45
N GLY A 45 -58.93 10.77 41.87
CA GLY A 45 -57.67 11.32 41.41
C GLY A 45 -56.50 10.38 41.68
N PHE A 46 -56.45 9.74 42.85
CA PHE A 46 -55.39 8.84 43.24
C PHE A 46 -55.26 7.64 42.29
N VAL A 47 -56.38 7.02 41.88
CA VAL A 47 -56.36 5.89 40.93
C VAL A 47 -56.01 6.35 39.51
N LEU A 48 -56.52 7.49 39.05
CA LEU A 48 -56.16 8.04 37.73
C LEU A 48 -54.69 8.49 37.63
N GLY A 49 -54.03 8.68 38.77
CA GLY A 49 -52.57 8.71 38.87
C GLY A 49 -51.89 10.01 38.43
N PRO A 50 -52.15 11.17 39.08
CA PRO A 50 -51.47 12.43 38.79
C PRO A 50 -49.95 12.30 39.02
N LYS A 51 -49.17 13.17 38.36
CA LYS A 51 -47.70 13.21 38.50
C LYS A 51 -47.25 13.79 39.83
N SER A 52 -48.08 14.61 40.49
CA SER A 52 -47.79 15.23 41.79
C SER A 52 -48.75 14.75 42.88
N THR A 53 -48.22 14.47 44.07
CA THR A 53 -49.01 14.17 45.28
C THR A 53 -49.74 15.39 45.83
N ARG A 54 -49.27 16.60 45.50
CA ARG A 54 -49.87 17.86 45.95
C ARG A 54 -51.28 18.07 45.40
N SER A 55 -51.59 17.57 44.21
CA SER A 55 -52.96 17.64 43.65
C SER A 55 -53.94 16.82 44.49
N LEU A 56 -53.46 15.79 45.19
CA LEU A 56 -54.25 14.98 46.11
C LEU A 56 -54.28 15.57 47.54
N ARG A 57 -53.84 16.83 47.74
CA ARG A 57 -53.79 17.50 49.04
C ARG A 57 -53.04 16.70 50.11
N ALA A 58 -51.90 16.17 49.71
CA ALA A 58 -50.94 15.46 50.57
C ALA A 58 -49.53 15.88 50.16
N SER A 59 -48.61 15.96 51.12
CA SER A 59 -47.20 16.24 50.82
C SER A 59 -46.57 15.02 50.15
N ASN A 60 -46.83 13.83 50.69
CA ASN A 60 -46.25 12.56 50.29
C ASN A 60 -47.31 11.46 50.19
N VAL A 61 -47.03 10.40 49.44
CA VAL A 61 -47.98 9.28 49.22
C VAL A 61 -48.34 8.55 50.53
N SER A 62 -47.43 8.53 51.51
CA SER A 62 -47.65 7.92 52.83
C SER A 62 -48.73 8.63 53.67
N GLU A 63 -48.93 9.94 53.49
CA GLU A 63 -49.97 10.71 54.20
C GLU A 63 -51.39 10.41 53.72
N LEU A 64 -51.52 9.70 52.58
CA LEU A 64 -52.81 9.22 52.09
C LEU A 64 -53.28 7.97 52.86
N ILE A 65 -52.41 7.33 53.64
CA ILE A 65 -52.77 6.17 54.46
C ILE A 65 -53.52 6.63 55.70
N PHE A 66 -54.61 5.95 56.05
CA PHE A 66 -55.41 6.24 57.23
C PHE A 66 -54.56 6.23 58.50
N ASN A 67 -54.54 7.37 59.21
CA ASN A 67 -53.64 7.61 60.33
C ASN A 67 -54.14 7.08 61.69
N GLY A 68 -55.26 6.36 61.72
CA GLY A 68 -55.83 5.79 62.96
C GLY A 68 -56.92 6.65 63.62
N GLY A 69 -57.16 7.89 63.16
CA GLY A 69 -58.14 8.78 63.79
C GLY A 69 -57.79 9.11 65.25
N LYS A 70 -58.80 9.37 66.10
CA LYS A 70 -58.59 9.71 67.54
C LYS A 70 -58.35 8.51 68.45
N THR A 71 -58.69 7.28 68.02
CA THR A 71 -58.77 6.09 68.89
C THR A 71 -58.20 4.80 68.28
N GLY A 72 -57.71 4.81 67.02
CA GLY A 72 -57.19 3.64 66.32
C GLY A 72 -55.68 3.72 66.02
N SER A 73 -55.10 2.60 65.61
CA SER A 73 -53.70 2.54 65.15
C SER A 73 -53.56 2.95 63.67
N PRO A 74 -52.45 3.59 63.26
CA PRO A 74 -52.21 3.92 61.86
C PRO A 74 -52.16 2.67 60.98
N ALA A 75 -52.84 2.71 59.84
CA ALA A 75 -52.75 1.63 58.86
C ALA A 75 -51.36 1.60 58.20
N LYS A 76 -50.94 0.42 57.74
CA LYS A 76 -49.66 0.23 57.01
C LYS A 76 -49.84 0.05 55.51
N HIS A 77 -51.09 -0.05 55.05
CA HIS A 77 -51.45 -0.12 53.65
C HIS A 77 -52.75 0.63 53.39
N MET A 78 -52.93 1.06 52.16
CA MET A 78 -54.17 1.60 51.63
C MET A 78 -54.40 1.10 50.20
N SER A 79 -55.64 1.09 49.76
CA SER A 79 -55.97 0.92 48.34
C SER A 79 -57.19 1.73 47.97
N ALA A 80 -57.25 2.15 46.71
CA ALA A 80 -58.47 2.65 46.09
C ALA A 80 -58.67 1.91 44.77
N THR A 81 -59.91 1.50 44.52
CA THR A 81 -60.35 0.83 43.31
C THR A 81 -61.48 1.62 42.68
N LEU A 82 -61.35 1.94 41.39
CA LEU A 82 -62.44 2.48 40.57
C LEU A 82 -63.01 1.36 39.70
N VAL A 83 -64.32 1.14 39.79
CA VAL A 83 -65.01 0.14 38.96
C VAL A 83 -65.88 0.86 37.94
N PHE A 84 -65.60 0.64 36.65
CA PHE A 84 -66.34 1.21 35.54
C PHE A 84 -67.18 0.16 34.82
N SER A 85 -68.39 0.54 34.40
CA SER A 85 -69.15 -0.26 33.45
C SER A 85 -68.52 -0.13 32.05
N ASN A 86 -68.23 -1.26 31.43
CA ASN A 86 -67.64 -1.36 30.09
C ASN A 86 -68.53 -2.19 29.16
N THR A 87 -69.85 -2.01 29.28
CA THR A 87 -70.83 -2.63 28.40
C THR A 87 -70.64 -2.16 26.95
N PRO A 88 -70.83 -3.04 25.95
CA PRO A 88 -70.67 -2.68 24.54
C PRO A 88 -71.61 -1.53 24.12
N GLU A 89 -71.09 -0.55 23.39
CA GLU A 89 -71.91 0.50 22.80
C GLU A 89 -72.64 0.00 21.54
N VAL A 90 -73.60 0.79 21.02
CA VAL A 90 -74.30 0.49 19.76
C VAL A 90 -73.26 0.39 18.63
N GLY A 91 -72.97 -0.84 18.18
CA GLY A 91 -71.87 -1.15 17.26
C GLY A 91 -70.84 -2.15 17.79
N GLY A 92 -71.02 -2.70 18.99
CA GLY A 92 -70.23 -3.82 19.54
C GLY A 92 -68.83 -3.45 20.05
N LYS A 93 -68.43 -2.17 19.94
CA LYS A 93 -67.15 -1.67 20.45
C LYS A 93 -67.26 -1.30 21.92
N ARG A 94 -66.25 -1.68 22.71
CA ARG A 94 -66.05 -1.28 24.11
C ARG A 94 -65.09 -0.09 24.16
N ARG A 95 -65.28 0.81 25.13
CA ARG A 95 -64.39 1.98 25.31
C ARG A 95 -63.07 1.64 25.99
N LEU A 96 -63.09 0.69 26.93
CA LEU A 96 -61.88 0.14 27.53
C LEU A 96 -61.50 -1.15 26.80
N ARG A 97 -60.20 -1.35 26.55
CA ARG A 97 -59.64 -2.58 25.97
C ARG A 97 -59.64 -3.73 27.00
N SER A 98 -60.82 -4.15 27.42
CA SER A 98 -61.05 -5.29 28.30
C SER A 98 -62.35 -5.97 27.90
N ASP A 99 -62.34 -7.30 27.87
CA ASP A 99 -63.49 -8.11 27.48
C ASP A 99 -64.55 -8.23 28.61
N SER A 100 -64.26 -7.68 29.79
CA SER A 100 -65.15 -7.68 30.94
C SER A 100 -66.18 -6.54 30.88
N ASP A 101 -67.42 -6.83 31.26
CA ASP A 101 -68.53 -5.85 31.34
C ASP A 101 -68.36 -4.85 32.49
N GLU A 102 -67.59 -5.22 33.50
CA GLU A 102 -67.06 -4.30 34.52
C GLU A 102 -65.54 -4.36 34.52
N VAL A 103 -64.89 -3.21 34.62
CA VAL A 103 -63.42 -3.11 34.68
C VAL A 103 -63.02 -2.37 35.94
N SER A 104 -62.20 -3.01 36.79
CA SER A 104 -61.66 -2.44 38.02
C SER A 104 -60.21 -1.97 37.84
N PHE A 105 -59.92 -0.76 38.31
CA PHE A 105 -58.58 -0.20 38.35
C PHE A 105 -58.20 0.04 39.81
N THR A 106 -57.22 -0.70 40.31
CA THR A 106 -56.79 -0.61 41.71
C THR A 106 -55.38 -0.03 41.80
N ARG A 107 -55.23 1.02 42.60
CA ARG A 107 -53.93 1.52 43.06
C ARG A 107 -53.80 1.28 44.55
N SER A 108 -52.73 0.62 44.96
CA SER A 108 -52.46 0.33 46.39
C SER A 108 -51.08 0.79 46.80
N VAL A 109 -50.95 1.24 48.05
CA VAL A 109 -49.69 1.66 48.66
C VAL A 109 -49.53 0.94 49.98
N ARG A 110 -48.36 0.36 50.19
CA ARG A 110 -47.99 -0.30 51.46
C ARG A 110 -46.64 0.20 51.94
N LEU A 111 -46.45 0.31 53.25
CA LEU A 111 -45.16 0.66 53.83
C LEU A 111 -44.29 -0.59 53.91
N ASN A 112 -43.04 -0.50 53.45
CA ASN A 112 -42.06 -1.56 53.59
C ASN A 112 -41.54 -1.64 55.06
N ARG A 113 -40.66 -2.61 55.36
CA ARG A 113 -40.09 -2.78 56.71
C ARG A 113 -39.27 -1.57 57.19
N LYS A 114 -38.81 -0.71 56.28
CA LYS A 114 -38.05 0.53 56.55
C LYS A 114 -38.93 1.78 56.63
N GLY A 115 -40.24 1.65 56.39
CA GLY A 115 -41.19 2.76 56.40
C GLY A 115 -41.39 3.47 55.05
N ASP A 116 -40.75 3.02 53.96
CA ASP A 116 -40.92 3.64 52.64
C ASP A 116 -42.19 3.14 51.93
N PRO A 117 -42.93 4.01 51.21
CA PRO A 117 -44.13 3.63 50.47
C PRO A 117 -43.80 2.86 49.19
N VAL A 118 -44.36 1.66 49.06
CA VAL A 118 -44.32 0.83 47.84
C VAL A 118 -45.69 0.88 47.18
N THR A 119 -45.75 1.39 45.95
CA THR A 119 -46.99 1.50 45.16
C THR A 119 -47.11 0.31 44.21
N SER A 120 -48.31 -0.26 44.08
CA SER A 120 -48.65 -1.29 43.10
C SER A 120 -49.96 -0.95 42.39
N TYR A 121 -50.09 -1.46 41.15
CA TYR A 121 -51.21 -1.20 40.24
C TYR A 121 -51.80 -2.52 39.77
N ARG A 122 -53.14 -2.62 39.71
CA ARG A 122 -53.86 -3.80 39.22
C ARG A 122 -55.05 -3.42 38.34
N ILE A 123 -55.31 -4.21 37.30
CA ILE A 123 -56.48 -4.10 36.41
C ILE A 123 -57.23 -5.44 36.47
N ASN A 124 -58.50 -5.45 36.89
CA ASN A 124 -59.26 -6.69 37.09
C ASN A 124 -58.47 -7.71 37.93
N ASP A 125 -57.90 -7.25 39.04
CA ASP A 125 -57.00 -7.99 39.95
C ASP A 125 -55.64 -8.47 39.39
N ASN A 126 -55.39 -8.33 38.09
CA ASN A 126 -54.10 -8.66 37.48
C ASN A 126 -53.05 -7.57 37.71
N PRO A 127 -51.80 -7.91 38.11
CA PRO A 127 -50.72 -6.95 38.23
C PRO A 127 -50.46 -6.21 36.92
N SER A 128 -50.33 -4.89 36.99
CA SER A 128 -50.01 -4.04 35.84
C SER A 128 -48.97 -2.99 36.22
N THR A 129 -48.33 -2.39 35.21
CA THR A 129 -47.44 -1.25 35.40
C THR A 129 -48.23 0.06 35.43
N ALA A 130 -47.67 1.10 36.08
CA ALA A 130 -48.27 2.43 36.06
C ALA A 130 -48.48 2.97 34.63
N THR A 131 -47.56 2.65 33.72
CA THR A 131 -47.59 3.07 32.31
C THR A 131 -48.73 2.41 31.56
N GLU A 132 -48.91 1.11 31.73
CA GLU A 132 -49.96 0.34 31.07
C GLU A 132 -51.36 0.73 31.58
N MET A 133 -51.53 0.85 32.90
CA MET A 133 -52.78 1.34 33.49
C MET A 133 -53.14 2.74 32.99
N ARG A 134 -52.18 3.67 32.97
CA ARG A 134 -52.40 5.03 32.43
C ARG A 134 -52.72 5.01 30.94
N ARG A 135 -52.08 4.14 30.15
CA ARG A 135 -52.37 4.00 28.72
C ARG A 135 -53.82 3.59 28.49
N ILE A 136 -54.30 2.56 29.19
CA ILE A 136 -55.68 2.07 29.05
C ILE A 136 -56.69 3.13 29.48
N LEU A 137 -56.44 3.85 30.58
CA LEU A 137 -57.29 4.95 31.02
C LEU A 137 -57.28 6.14 30.03
N SER A 138 -56.10 6.49 29.50
CA SER A 138 -55.93 7.59 28.53
C SER A 138 -56.61 7.30 27.18
N GLU A 139 -56.55 6.06 26.70
CA GLU A 139 -57.26 5.63 25.50
C GLU A 139 -58.79 5.75 25.65
N ALA A 140 -59.32 5.57 26.85
CA ALA A 140 -60.74 5.80 27.16
C ALA A 140 -61.09 7.26 27.49
N GLY A 141 -60.14 8.19 27.35
CA GLY A 141 -60.30 9.62 27.64
C GLY A 141 -60.29 9.99 29.13
N LEU A 142 -59.87 9.07 30.01
CA LEU A 142 -59.78 9.28 31.45
C LEU A 142 -58.33 9.63 31.82
N ARG A 143 -58.07 10.90 32.14
CA ARG A 143 -56.72 11.38 32.51
C ARG A 143 -56.71 11.91 33.94
N GLY A 144 -55.63 11.67 34.68
CA GLY A 144 -55.49 12.15 36.06
C GLY A 144 -55.18 13.65 36.20
N GLU A 145 -54.66 14.28 35.14
CA GLU A 145 -54.32 15.72 35.07
C GLU A 145 -55.10 16.45 33.96
N GLY A 146 -56.07 15.76 33.33
CA GLY A 146 -56.86 16.31 32.24
C GLY A 146 -58.04 17.17 32.72
N TYR A 147 -58.80 17.71 31.77
CA TYR A 147 -59.99 18.53 31.98
C TYR A 147 -61.16 17.79 32.68
N ASN A 148 -61.07 16.48 32.85
CA ASN A 148 -62.11 15.60 33.37
C ASN A 148 -62.23 15.61 34.91
N ILE A 149 -61.29 16.23 35.63
CA ILE A 149 -61.38 16.47 37.07
C ILE A 149 -61.10 17.95 37.33
N VAL A 150 -62.00 18.61 38.09
CA VAL A 150 -61.80 19.99 38.54
C VAL A 150 -61.66 19.99 40.05
N LEU A 151 -60.44 20.24 40.53
CA LEU A 151 -60.13 20.37 41.94
C LEU A 151 -60.24 21.82 42.41
N GLN A 152 -60.25 22.00 43.73
CA GLN A 152 -60.29 23.32 44.34
C GLN A 152 -59.04 24.12 43.96
N GLY A 153 -59.23 25.26 43.26
CA GLY A 153 -58.15 26.13 42.78
C GLY A 153 -57.82 26.01 41.28
N ASP A 154 -58.29 24.96 40.61
CA ASP A 154 -57.99 24.73 39.18
C ASP A 154 -58.64 25.78 38.27
N VAL A 155 -59.84 26.26 38.62
CA VAL A 155 -60.53 27.32 37.87
C VAL A 155 -59.70 28.61 37.85
N THR A 156 -59.13 28.99 38.98
CA THR A 156 -58.27 30.18 39.10
C THR A 156 -56.95 29.98 38.35
N ASN A 157 -56.37 28.78 38.42
CA ASN A 157 -55.15 28.43 37.67
C ASN A 157 -55.38 28.44 36.15
N LEU A 158 -56.56 27.99 35.70
CA LEU A 158 -56.94 28.01 34.29
C LEU A 158 -57.04 29.46 33.76
N ALA A 159 -57.56 30.36 34.59
CA ALA A 159 -57.66 31.78 34.27
C ALA A 159 -56.29 32.49 34.24
N THR A 160 -55.36 32.12 35.13
CA THR A 160 -54.06 32.81 35.31
C THR A 160 -52.88 32.19 34.55
N MET A 161 -53.04 31.02 33.91
CA MET A 161 -51.95 30.37 33.19
C MET A 161 -51.43 31.18 31.99
N THR A 162 -50.16 30.98 31.66
CA THR A 162 -49.55 31.61 30.48
C THR A 162 -50.13 31.04 29.17
N PRO A 163 -50.15 31.82 28.07
CA PRO A 163 -50.65 31.36 26.78
C PRO A 163 -50.03 30.05 26.30
N HIS A 164 -48.74 29.82 26.57
CA HIS A 164 -48.05 28.58 26.20
C HIS A 164 -48.56 27.35 26.98
N LYS A 165 -48.76 27.48 28.30
CA LYS A 165 -49.37 26.42 29.11
C LYS A 165 -50.81 26.15 28.68
N ARG A 166 -51.56 27.21 28.34
CA ARG A 166 -52.93 27.11 27.83
C ARG A 166 -52.99 26.38 26.50
N ARG A 167 -52.05 26.66 25.60
CA ARG A 167 -51.89 25.94 24.34
C ARG A 167 -51.62 24.45 24.58
N GLY A 168 -50.74 24.11 25.53
CA GLY A 168 -50.49 22.71 25.89
C GLY A 168 -51.75 21.96 26.35
N VAL A 169 -52.61 22.62 27.15
CA VAL A 169 -53.91 22.05 27.55
C VAL A 169 -54.81 21.84 26.32
N LEU A 170 -54.84 22.77 25.37
CA LEU A 170 -55.62 22.64 24.12
C LEU A 170 -55.07 21.54 23.19
N GLU A 171 -53.74 21.45 23.05
CA GLU A 171 -53.06 20.40 22.27
C GLU A 171 -53.32 19.02 22.88
N GLU A 172 -53.41 18.94 24.21
CA GLU A 172 -53.75 17.71 24.92
C GLU A 172 -55.22 17.31 24.71
N VAL A 173 -56.16 18.27 24.76
CA VAL A 173 -57.58 18.03 24.44
C VAL A 173 -57.77 17.63 22.98
N ALA A 174 -56.99 18.22 22.08
CA ALA A 174 -56.99 17.88 20.66
C ALA A 174 -56.30 16.53 20.35
N GLY A 175 -55.60 15.94 21.33
CA GLY A 175 -54.94 14.63 21.18
C GLY A 175 -53.66 14.64 20.33
N VAL A 176 -53.09 15.81 20.03
CA VAL A 176 -51.92 15.95 19.14
C VAL A 176 -50.60 15.68 19.87
N THR A 177 -50.59 15.80 21.20
CA THR A 177 -49.38 15.63 22.03
C THR A 177 -48.73 14.24 21.93
N ALA A 178 -49.51 13.19 21.68
CA ALA A 178 -48.98 11.83 21.49
C ALA A 178 -48.12 11.72 20.22
N TYR A 179 -48.57 12.36 19.12
CA TYR A 179 -47.83 12.38 17.85
C TYR A 179 -46.54 13.18 17.96
N ASP A 180 -46.56 14.33 18.63
CA ASP A 180 -45.35 15.15 18.84
C ASP A 180 -44.28 14.41 19.67
N GLU A 181 -44.69 13.64 20.67
CA GLU A 181 -43.77 12.80 21.44
C GLU A 181 -43.14 11.69 20.61
N GLU A 182 -43.92 11.04 19.72
CA GLU A 182 -43.41 10.02 18.80
C GLU A 182 -42.41 10.62 17.80
N ILE A 183 -42.71 11.79 17.22
CA ILE A 183 -41.80 12.50 16.31
C ILE A 183 -40.49 12.85 17.00
N ARG A 184 -40.54 13.30 18.26
CA ARG A 184 -39.31 13.60 19.02
C ARG A 184 -38.48 12.34 19.26
N LYS A 185 -39.10 11.24 19.68
CA LYS A 185 -38.41 9.95 19.90
C LYS A 185 -37.75 9.43 18.61
N ALA A 186 -38.48 9.47 17.49
CA ALA A 186 -37.97 9.05 16.19
C ALA A 186 -36.77 9.91 15.74
N ASN A 187 -36.83 11.23 15.92
CA ASN A 187 -35.71 12.12 15.59
C ASN A 187 -34.47 11.85 16.47
N THR A 188 -34.65 11.60 17.76
CA THR A 188 -33.52 11.24 18.64
C THR A 188 -32.89 9.92 18.20
N GLN A 189 -33.70 8.91 17.85
CA GLN A 189 -33.21 7.65 17.32
C GLN A 189 -32.46 7.86 15.99
N ARG A 190 -33.01 8.67 15.08
CA ARG A 190 -32.36 8.98 13.80
C ARG A 190 -30.96 9.57 13.99
N LYS A 191 -30.81 10.55 14.90
CA LYS A 191 -29.52 11.15 15.23
C LYS A 191 -28.51 10.14 15.76
N HIS A 192 -28.95 9.20 16.61
CA HIS A 192 -28.07 8.12 17.08
C HIS A 192 -27.61 7.21 15.93
N VAL A 193 -28.49 6.91 14.98
CA VAL A 193 -28.11 6.10 13.80
C VAL A 193 -27.13 6.86 12.90
N GLU A 194 -27.38 8.15 12.63
CA GLU A 194 -26.47 9.00 11.84
C GLU A 194 -25.05 9.02 12.44
N SER A 195 -24.93 9.23 13.76
CA SER A 195 -23.63 9.21 14.45
C SER A 195 -22.93 7.84 14.41
N ASN A 196 -23.70 6.75 14.46
CA ASN A 196 -23.13 5.41 14.31
C ASN A 196 -22.62 5.16 12.89
N ILE A 197 -23.30 5.66 11.86
CA ILE A 197 -22.85 5.55 10.46
C ILE A 197 -21.53 6.29 10.27
N GLU A 198 -21.43 7.54 10.74
CA GLU A 198 -20.18 8.32 10.68
C GLU A 198 -19.01 7.57 11.35
N THR A 199 -19.29 6.92 12.48
CA THR A 199 -18.28 6.11 13.18
C THR A 199 -17.85 4.90 12.34
N ILE A 200 -18.80 4.21 11.70
CA ILE A 200 -18.52 3.07 10.83
C ILE A 200 -17.68 3.51 9.62
N ASP A 201 -17.98 4.65 9.00
CA ASP A 201 -17.23 5.16 7.85
C ASP A 201 -15.76 5.45 8.21
N ILE A 202 -15.52 6.00 9.41
CA ILE A 202 -14.15 6.22 9.94
C ILE A 202 -13.43 4.88 10.10
N PHE A 203 -14.09 3.88 10.71
CA PHE A 203 -13.51 2.54 10.85
C PHE A 203 -13.25 1.87 9.49
N GLU A 204 -14.15 2.03 8.52
CA GLU A 204 -13.96 1.48 7.18
C GLU A 204 -12.74 2.11 6.48
N ALA A 205 -12.58 3.43 6.59
CA ALA A 205 -11.42 4.13 6.06
C ALA A 205 -10.11 3.65 6.69
N ASP A 206 -10.07 3.50 8.02
CA ASP A 206 -8.93 2.96 8.76
C ASP A 206 -8.60 1.52 8.33
N GLN A 207 -9.62 0.65 8.21
CA GLN A 207 -9.42 -0.72 7.73
C GLN A 207 -8.90 -0.76 6.28
N LYS A 208 -9.38 0.11 5.39
CA LYS A 208 -8.86 0.22 4.01
C LYS A 208 -7.39 0.65 4.00
N GLY A 209 -7.02 1.63 4.83
CA GLY A 209 -5.63 2.05 5.00
C GLY A 209 -4.74 0.90 5.47
N ARG A 210 -5.17 0.20 6.51
CA ARG A 210 -4.46 -0.98 7.03
C ARG A 210 -4.33 -2.11 6.00
N LEU A 211 -5.33 -2.27 5.14
CA LEU A 211 -5.32 -3.28 4.08
C LEU A 211 -4.26 -2.95 3.01
N GLN A 212 -4.08 -1.67 2.67
CA GLN A 212 -3.02 -1.20 1.77
C GLN A 212 -1.61 -1.38 2.38
N GLU A 213 -1.46 -1.14 3.69
CA GLU A 213 -0.20 -1.42 4.39
C GLU A 213 0.13 -2.91 4.38
N LEU A 214 -0.84 -3.77 4.71
CA LEU A 214 -0.69 -5.22 4.65
C LEU A 214 -0.39 -5.74 3.24
N GLU A 215 -0.93 -5.09 2.20
CA GLU A 215 -0.61 -5.42 0.81
C GLU A 215 0.87 -5.15 0.51
N LYS A 216 1.40 -4.00 0.92
CA LYS A 216 2.84 -3.68 0.81
C LYS A 216 3.71 -4.65 1.61
N GLU A 217 3.33 -4.96 2.84
CA GLU A 217 4.04 -5.95 3.67
C GLU A 217 4.05 -7.34 3.01
N ARG A 218 2.93 -7.75 2.41
CA ARG A 218 2.85 -9.01 1.66
C ARG A 218 3.77 -9.00 0.46
N GLU A 219 3.82 -7.92 -0.32
CA GLU A 219 4.75 -7.81 -1.47
C GLU A 219 6.20 -7.91 -1.02
N GLN A 220 6.57 -7.21 0.06
CA GLN A 220 7.91 -7.29 0.65
C GLN A 220 8.24 -8.71 1.13
N ALA A 221 7.30 -9.38 1.80
CA ALA A 221 7.48 -10.75 2.28
C ALA A 221 7.62 -11.75 1.12
N LEU A 222 6.87 -11.58 0.03
CA LEU A 222 7.00 -12.40 -1.17
C LEU A 222 8.38 -12.20 -1.83
N LYS A 223 8.83 -10.94 -1.96
CA LYS A 223 10.16 -10.63 -2.50
C LYS A 223 11.28 -11.18 -1.62
N PHE A 224 11.14 -11.07 -0.29
CA PHE A 224 12.06 -11.71 0.64
C PHE A 224 12.09 -13.24 0.47
N LYS A 225 10.92 -13.88 0.32
CA LYS A 225 10.84 -15.33 0.12
C LYS A 225 11.53 -15.76 -1.18
N GLU A 226 11.37 -14.99 -2.26
CA GLU A 226 12.06 -15.22 -3.53
C GLU A 226 13.58 -15.07 -3.39
N LEU A 227 14.05 -13.91 -2.89
CA LEU A 227 15.47 -13.64 -2.67
C LEU A 227 16.12 -14.64 -1.71
N LYS A 228 15.41 -15.07 -0.67
CA LYS A 228 15.88 -16.12 0.23
C LYS A 228 16.01 -17.46 -0.49
N GLY A 229 15.07 -17.80 -1.37
CA GLY A 229 15.16 -18.99 -2.21
C GLY A 229 16.38 -18.95 -3.14
N GLU A 230 16.64 -17.80 -3.77
CA GLU A 230 17.85 -17.60 -4.59
C GLU A 230 19.13 -17.69 -3.76
N ALA A 231 19.17 -17.06 -2.59
CA ALA A 231 20.31 -17.11 -1.68
C ALA A 231 20.58 -18.54 -1.18
N ASP A 232 19.54 -19.28 -0.81
CA ASP A 232 19.65 -20.68 -0.39
C ASP A 232 20.14 -21.57 -1.54
N LEU A 233 19.67 -21.34 -2.77
CA LEU A 233 20.13 -22.06 -3.97
C LEU A 233 21.61 -21.74 -4.28
N ALA A 234 22.00 -20.47 -4.19
CA ALA A 234 23.38 -20.04 -4.39
C ALA A 234 24.30 -20.65 -3.31
N ARG A 235 23.84 -20.69 -2.06
CA ARG A 235 24.56 -21.31 -0.95
C ARG A 235 24.71 -22.82 -1.15
N LEU A 236 23.65 -23.51 -1.57
CA LEU A 236 23.70 -24.92 -1.91
C LEU A 236 24.70 -25.19 -3.05
N THR A 237 24.69 -24.35 -4.09
CA THR A 237 25.60 -24.45 -5.23
C THR A 237 27.06 -24.23 -4.81
N LEU A 238 27.30 -23.26 -3.93
CA LEU A 238 28.64 -23.01 -3.36
C LEU A 238 29.12 -24.21 -2.54
N GLU A 239 28.27 -24.77 -1.68
CA GLU A 239 28.63 -25.94 -0.88
C GLU A 239 28.88 -27.19 -1.75
N GLN A 240 28.08 -27.39 -2.81
CA GLN A 240 28.35 -28.44 -3.80
C GLN A 240 29.67 -28.24 -4.53
N SER A 241 30.00 -27.00 -4.93
CA SER A 241 31.28 -26.66 -5.55
C SER A 241 32.45 -26.93 -4.60
N ARG A 242 32.33 -26.48 -3.34
CA ARG A 242 33.32 -26.77 -2.28
C ARG A 242 33.51 -28.25 -2.06
N HIS A 243 32.43 -29.02 -2.04
CA HIS A 243 32.48 -30.47 -1.90
C HIS A 243 33.24 -31.12 -3.05
N ARG A 244 32.92 -30.76 -4.31
CA ARG A 244 33.64 -31.25 -5.50
C ARG A 244 35.11 -30.87 -5.50
N ASN A 245 35.44 -29.64 -5.11
CA ASN A 245 36.85 -29.23 -4.99
C ASN A 245 37.58 -30.08 -3.95
N ARG A 246 36.95 -30.34 -2.80
CA ARG A 246 37.52 -31.23 -1.77
C ARG A 246 37.67 -32.66 -2.24
N GLU A 247 36.71 -33.19 -2.99
CA GLU A 247 36.86 -34.51 -3.62
C GLU A 247 38.05 -34.53 -4.60
N GLY A 248 38.22 -33.46 -5.39
CA GLY A 248 39.38 -33.27 -6.26
C GLY A 248 40.71 -33.24 -5.50
N GLU A 249 40.79 -32.48 -4.41
CA GLU A 249 41.97 -32.43 -3.53
C GLU A 249 42.25 -33.81 -2.92
N VAL A 250 41.23 -34.52 -2.44
CA VAL A 250 41.39 -35.88 -1.91
C VAL A 250 41.90 -36.83 -2.98
N SER A 251 41.39 -36.74 -4.21
CA SER A 251 41.89 -37.55 -5.34
C SER A 251 43.36 -37.25 -5.62
N LEU A 252 43.75 -35.98 -5.67
CA LEU A 252 45.13 -35.56 -5.92
C LEU A 252 46.07 -36.02 -4.81
N LEU A 253 45.70 -35.84 -3.54
CA LEU A 253 46.44 -36.34 -2.39
C LEU A 253 46.56 -37.87 -2.40
N THR A 254 45.53 -38.57 -2.89
CA THR A 254 45.55 -40.03 -3.03
C THR A 254 46.56 -40.46 -4.11
N GLU A 255 46.61 -39.75 -5.23
CA GLU A 255 47.59 -39.99 -6.29
C GLU A 255 49.02 -39.66 -5.83
N GLU A 256 49.23 -38.53 -5.17
CA GLU A 256 50.52 -38.19 -4.56
C GLU A 256 50.97 -39.26 -3.56
N ARG A 257 50.06 -39.71 -2.68
CA ARG A 257 50.34 -40.81 -1.76
C ARG A 257 50.75 -42.08 -2.50
N SER A 258 50.07 -42.43 -3.59
CA SER A 258 50.42 -43.59 -4.42
C SER A 258 51.83 -43.45 -5.01
N ASN A 259 52.19 -42.26 -5.49
CA ASN A 259 53.52 -41.96 -6.00
C ASN A 259 54.59 -42.08 -4.92
N TYR A 260 54.34 -41.54 -3.72
CA TYR A 260 55.24 -41.69 -2.58
C TYR A 260 55.42 -43.14 -2.16
N VAL A 261 54.34 -43.93 -2.11
CA VAL A 261 54.42 -45.37 -1.81
C VAL A 261 55.27 -46.10 -2.85
N SER A 262 55.08 -45.78 -4.13
CA SER A 262 55.90 -46.35 -5.22
C SER A 262 57.37 -45.96 -5.09
N LYS A 263 57.66 -44.70 -4.71
CA LYS A 263 59.02 -44.23 -4.50
C LYS A 263 59.68 -44.89 -3.29
N VAL A 264 58.93 -45.09 -2.20
CA VAL A 264 59.40 -45.85 -1.03
C VAL A 264 59.75 -47.28 -1.42
N GLN A 265 58.93 -47.95 -2.24
CA GLN A 265 59.25 -49.29 -2.75
C GLN A 265 60.54 -49.30 -3.58
N GLN A 266 60.70 -48.35 -4.49
CA GLN A 266 61.93 -48.24 -5.30
C GLN A 266 63.18 -47.97 -4.45
N LEU A 267 63.10 -47.04 -3.48
CA LEU A 267 64.21 -46.78 -2.56
C LEU A 267 64.52 -47.99 -1.69
N SER A 268 63.49 -48.75 -1.28
CA SER A 268 63.71 -49.98 -0.52
C SER A 268 64.44 -51.04 -1.35
N SER A 269 64.14 -51.17 -2.65
CA SER A 269 64.90 -52.07 -3.54
C SER A 269 66.34 -51.59 -3.74
N GLU A 270 66.56 -50.29 -3.97
CA GLU A 270 67.90 -49.70 -4.11
C GLU A 270 68.74 -49.90 -2.83
N MET A 271 68.11 -49.78 -1.66
CA MET A 271 68.75 -50.03 -0.36
C MET A 271 69.11 -51.50 -0.19
N THR A 272 68.24 -52.43 -0.61
CA THR A 272 68.57 -53.87 -0.56
C THR A 272 69.72 -54.21 -1.50
N GLU A 273 69.75 -53.66 -2.72
CA GLU A 273 70.87 -53.84 -3.66
C GLU A 273 72.17 -53.27 -3.08
N SER A 274 72.13 -52.04 -2.54
CA SER A 274 73.29 -51.43 -1.89
C SER A 274 73.78 -52.25 -0.70
N SER A 275 72.87 -52.80 0.11
CA SER A 275 73.22 -53.70 1.21
C SER A 275 73.87 -54.99 0.72
N THR A 276 73.44 -55.54 -0.42
CA THR A 276 74.11 -56.72 -1.00
C THR A 276 75.52 -56.38 -1.50
N THR A 277 75.72 -55.20 -2.12
CA THR A 277 77.06 -54.77 -2.55
C THR A 277 78.00 -54.50 -1.37
N LEU A 278 77.48 -53.99 -0.25
CA LEU A 278 78.27 -53.83 0.98
C LEU A 278 78.72 -55.18 1.53
N ASP A 279 77.83 -56.18 1.55
CA ASP A 279 78.18 -57.54 1.99
C ASP A 279 79.22 -58.20 1.05
N GLU A 280 79.21 -57.87 -0.24
CA GLU A 280 80.26 -58.26 -1.18
C GLU A 280 81.60 -57.58 -0.87
N PHE A 281 81.62 -56.27 -0.60
CA PHE A 281 82.84 -55.56 -0.21
C PHE A 281 83.39 -56.05 1.12
N ASP A 282 82.54 -56.37 2.11
CA ASP A 282 82.99 -56.94 3.38
C ASP A 282 83.65 -58.31 3.16
N LYS A 283 83.13 -59.15 2.26
CA LYS A 283 83.77 -60.41 1.86
C LYS A 283 85.12 -60.18 1.17
N GLU A 284 85.22 -59.17 0.31
CA GLU A 284 86.48 -58.78 -0.31
C GLU A 284 87.50 -58.28 0.72
N LEU A 285 87.09 -57.45 1.68
CA LEU A 285 87.94 -56.97 2.77
C LEU A 285 88.47 -58.13 3.63
N VAL A 286 87.62 -59.10 3.95
CA VAL A 286 88.05 -60.32 4.67
C VAL A 286 89.06 -61.11 3.84
N ARG A 287 88.87 -61.21 2.52
CA ARG A 287 89.82 -61.87 1.62
C ARG A 287 91.15 -61.12 1.57
N LEU A 288 91.13 -59.79 1.39
CA LEU A 288 92.32 -58.94 1.36
C LEU A 288 93.07 -59.00 2.70
N GLY A 289 92.33 -59.02 3.81
CA GLY A 289 92.87 -59.22 5.15
C GLY A 289 93.63 -60.54 5.28
N ARG A 290 93.08 -61.64 4.74
CA ARG A 290 93.79 -62.94 4.69
C ARG A 290 95.01 -62.92 3.78
N GLU A 291 94.95 -62.23 2.63
CA GLU A 291 96.10 -62.05 1.75
C GLU A 291 97.21 -61.24 2.45
N LEU A 292 96.86 -60.19 3.18
CA LEU A 292 97.78 -59.39 4.00
C LEU A 292 98.41 -60.21 5.14
N GLU A 293 97.62 -61.05 5.81
CA GLU A 293 98.07 -61.95 6.88
C GLU A 293 99.00 -63.04 6.33
N GLY A 294 98.78 -63.49 5.09
CA GLY A 294 99.70 -64.38 4.37
C GLY A 294 101.06 -63.74 4.09
N VAL A 295 101.08 -62.48 3.64
CA VAL A 295 102.32 -61.72 3.36
C VAL A 295 103.09 -61.39 4.66
N LEU A 296 102.37 -61.04 5.73
CA LEU A 296 102.99 -60.70 7.02
C LEU A 296 103.36 -61.92 7.87
N GLY A 297 102.72 -63.08 7.66
CA GLY A 297 102.92 -64.29 8.47
C GLY A 297 104.04 -65.22 8.00
N GLY A 298 104.32 -65.28 6.69
CA GLY A 298 105.32 -66.17 6.09
C GLY A 298 106.68 -65.53 5.87
N ASP A 299 106.72 -64.45 5.10
CA ASP A 299 107.99 -63.84 4.65
C ASP A 299 108.63 -62.95 5.72
N ALA A 300 107.83 -62.26 6.54
CA ALA A 300 108.37 -61.43 7.62
C ALA A 300 109.00 -62.26 8.76
N LYS A 301 108.51 -63.49 9.00
CA LYS A 301 109.02 -64.37 10.05
C LYS A 301 110.38 -64.98 9.67
N GLU A 302 110.53 -65.34 8.40
CA GLU A 302 111.81 -65.81 7.84
C GLU A 302 112.88 -64.70 7.82
N ILE A 303 112.46 -63.45 7.61
CA ILE A 303 113.31 -62.26 7.72
C ILE A 303 113.70 -62.00 9.19
N ILE A 304 112.77 -62.12 10.14
CA ILE A 304 113.04 -61.93 11.57
C ILE A 304 113.99 -63.01 12.15
N ASP A 305 113.87 -64.26 11.71
CA ASP A 305 114.79 -65.33 12.14
C ASP A 305 116.20 -65.17 11.52
N LYS A 306 116.30 -64.69 10.27
CA LYS A 306 117.57 -64.26 9.66
C LYS A 306 118.18 -63.06 10.40
N ILE A 307 117.36 -62.10 10.83
CA ILE A 307 117.79 -60.95 11.64
C ILE A 307 118.31 -61.41 13.00
N ARG A 308 117.63 -62.32 13.70
CA ARG A 308 118.12 -62.87 15.00
C ARG A 308 119.42 -63.65 14.89
N GLN A 309 119.60 -64.39 13.80
CA GLN A 309 120.84 -65.11 13.55
C GLN A 309 121.99 -64.14 13.24
N HIS A 310 121.71 -63.06 12.52
CA HIS A 310 122.64 -61.96 12.32
C HIS A 310 122.87 -61.11 13.58
N GLU A 311 121.92 -60.99 14.51
CA GLU A 311 122.07 -60.30 15.80
C GLU A 311 123.06 -61.04 16.74
N ILE A 312 123.02 -62.38 16.76
CA ILE A 312 123.98 -63.21 17.53
C ILE A 312 125.39 -63.15 16.93
N ASP A 313 125.49 -63.15 15.60
CA ASP A 313 126.74 -62.89 14.89
C ASP A 313 127.23 -61.45 15.11
N LEU A 314 126.30 -60.47 15.20
CA LEU A 314 126.60 -59.07 15.48
C LEU A 314 127.08 -58.86 16.91
N GLU A 315 126.58 -59.57 17.91
CA GLU A 315 127.02 -59.42 19.31
C GLU A 315 128.44 -59.98 19.50
N THR A 316 128.74 -61.11 18.86
CA THR A 316 130.08 -61.71 18.85
C THR A 316 131.08 -60.91 17.99
N ALA A 317 130.59 -60.22 16.96
CA ALA A 317 131.36 -59.24 16.20
C ALA A 317 131.46 -57.89 16.92
N ALA A 318 130.47 -57.48 17.73
CA ALA A 318 130.42 -56.21 18.47
C ALA A 318 131.46 -56.15 19.58
N ASP A 319 131.79 -57.27 20.23
CA ASP A 319 132.89 -57.32 21.19
C ASP A 319 134.27 -57.17 20.49
N ARG A 320 134.42 -57.66 19.25
CA ARG A 320 135.64 -57.45 18.43
C ARG A 320 135.65 -56.06 17.78
N ILE A 321 134.49 -55.54 17.39
CA ILE A 321 134.28 -54.21 16.82
C ILE A 321 134.38 -53.14 17.90
N GLY A 322 134.12 -53.40 19.18
CA GLY A 322 134.38 -52.44 20.26
C GLY A 322 135.89 -52.20 20.50
N ASP A 323 136.71 -53.21 20.26
CA ASP A 323 138.17 -53.09 20.34
C ASP A 323 138.77 -52.54 19.04
N TYR A 324 138.21 -52.87 17.87
CA TYR A 324 138.59 -52.23 16.61
C TYR A 324 138.03 -50.81 16.45
N ASN A 325 136.85 -50.47 16.98
CA ASN A 325 136.29 -49.11 16.99
C ASN A 325 137.04 -48.18 17.92
N ARG A 326 137.65 -48.66 19.01
CA ARG A 326 138.59 -47.80 19.77
C ARG A 326 139.89 -47.51 19.02
N MET A 327 140.28 -48.37 18.06
CA MET A 327 141.40 -48.13 17.15
C MET A 327 141.00 -47.35 15.89
N ILE A 328 139.79 -47.56 15.39
CA ILE A 328 139.23 -46.92 14.20
C ILE A 328 138.69 -45.54 14.56
N GLU A 329 138.00 -45.28 15.67
CA GLU A 329 137.66 -43.92 16.12
C GLU A 329 138.92 -43.05 16.25
N ARG A 330 140.03 -43.61 16.75
CA ARG A 330 141.30 -42.88 16.84
C ARG A 330 141.94 -42.59 15.47
N SER A 331 141.73 -43.47 14.50
CA SER A 331 142.31 -43.35 13.14
C SER A 331 141.37 -42.64 12.15
N ASP A 332 140.06 -42.66 12.41
CA ASP A 332 138.98 -42.01 11.66
C ASP A 332 138.76 -40.59 12.21
N GLU A 333 139.07 -40.31 13.48
CA GLU A 333 139.33 -38.93 13.93
C GLU A 333 140.52 -38.33 13.17
N GLU A 334 141.67 -39.02 13.06
CA GLU A 334 142.82 -38.53 12.28
C GLU A 334 142.53 -38.42 10.76
N ALA A 335 141.79 -39.37 10.17
CA ALA A 335 141.48 -39.35 8.74
C ALA A 335 140.32 -38.39 8.38
N GLN A 336 139.31 -38.23 9.24
CA GLN A 336 138.27 -37.21 9.08
C GLN A 336 138.83 -35.81 9.37
N ILE A 337 139.83 -35.65 10.24
CA ILE A 337 140.58 -34.40 10.39
C ILE A 337 141.29 -34.06 9.07
N LEU A 338 142.00 -35.01 8.44
CA LEU A 338 142.78 -34.75 7.22
C LEU A 338 141.93 -34.62 5.94
N VAL A 339 140.75 -35.26 5.87
CA VAL A 339 139.79 -35.09 4.76
C VAL A 339 138.93 -33.84 4.95
N LYS A 340 138.50 -33.50 6.18
CA LYS A 340 137.91 -32.18 6.51
C LYS A 340 138.91 -31.05 6.36
N GLU A 341 140.21 -31.23 6.57
CA GLU A 341 141.21 -30.19 6.32
C GLU A 341 141.34 -29.89 4.82
N ARG A 342 141.23 -30.89 3.95
CA ARG A 342 141.38 -30.71 2.49
C ARG A 342 140.10 -30.21 1.80
N GLU A 343 138.95 -30.82 2.09
CA GLU A 343 137.66 -30.36 1.52
C GLU A 343 137.11 -29.14 2.27
N GLY A 344 137.46 -28.99 3.55
CA GLY A 344 137.28 -27.76 4.30
C GLY A 344 138.17 -26.63 3.81
N ALA A 345 139.44 -26.82 3.43
CA ALA A 345 140.24 -25.70 2.91
C ALA A 345 139.71 -25.15 1.57
N GLU A 346 139.25 -26.01 0.66
CA GLU A 346 138.81 -25.59 -0.68
C GLU A 346 137.38 -25.04 -0.69
N ASN A 347 136.44 -25.65 0.05
CA ASN A 347 135.10 -25.11 0.24
C ASN A 347 135.05 -23.99 1.28
N ALA A 348 135.88 -23.97 2.33
CA ALA A 348 135.94 -22.81 3.24
C ALA A 348 136.62 -21.63 2.58
N ARG A 349 137.54 -21.79 1.61
CA ARG A 349 138.04 -20.63 0.85
C ARG A 349 136.95 -20.00 -0.02
N SER A 350 136.22 -20.82 -0.79
CA SER A 350 135.12 -20.33 -1.64
C SER A 350 133.90 -19.85 -0.82
N GLN A 351 133.56 -20.53 0.28
CA GLN A 351 132.48 -20.13 1.18
C GLN A 351 132.89 -19.01 2.13
N ALA A 352 134.17 -18.79 2.46
CA ALA A 352 134.63 -17.63 3.22
C ALA A 352 134.68 -16.39 2.34
N GLU A 353 135.08 -16.47 1.08
CA GLU A 353 135.01 -15.33 0.15
C GLU A 353 133.54 -14.87 -0.06
N GLN A 354 132.60 -15.83 -0.12
CA GLN A 354 131.16 -15.55 -0.24
C GLN A 354 130.52 -15.17 1.11
N LYS A 355 130.86 -15.85 2.22
CA LYS A 355 130.41 -15.48 3.58
C LYS A 355 130.97 -14.15 4.03
N ILE A 356 132.20 -13.76 3.67
CA ILE A 356 132.72 -12.42 4.01
C ILE A 356 131.86 -11.37 3.30
N SER A 357 131.54 -11.55 2.03
CA SER A 357 130.63 -10.66 1.29
C SER A 357 129.22 -10.61 1.94
N ASP A 358 128.63 -11.76 2.23
CA ASP A 358 127.29 -11.87 2.83
C ASP A 358 127.26 -11.39 4.29
N LEU A 359 128.34 -11.58 5.05
CA LEU A 359 128.49 -11.06 6.41
C LEU A 359 128.69 -9.55 6.38
N HIS A 360 129.46 -8.98 5.44
CA HIS A 360 129.56 -7.52 5.28
C HIS A 360 128.20 -6.89 4.97
N GLN A 361 127.41 -7.53 4.10
CA GLN A 361 126.04 -7.11 3.81
C GLN A 361 125.13 -7.30 5.04
N SER A 362 125.19 -8.45 5.72
CA SER A 362 124.43 -8.74 6.94
C SER A 362 124.79 -7.80 8.10
N VAL A 363 126.04 -7.37 8.23
CA VAL A 363 126.47 -6.35 9.21
C VAL A 363 125.96 -4.97 8.81
N SER A 364 125.93 -4.63 7.53
CA SER A 364 125.36 -3.37 7.05
C SER A 364 123.86 -3.31 7.33
N ASP A 365 123.13 -4.36 6.95
CA ASP A 365 121.68 -4.48 7.13
C ASP A 365 121.33 -4.56 8.63
N SER A 366 122.08 -5.35 9.41
CA SER A 366 121.92 -5.40 10.87
C SER A 366 122.28 -4.07 11.52
N LYS A 367 123.20 -3.26 10.98
CA LYS A 367 123.48 -1.89 11.48
C LYS A 367 122.35 -0.92 11.17
N GLU A 368 121.69 -1.04 10.01
CA GLU A 368 120.51 -0.25 9.69
C GLU A 368 119.30 -0.67 10.52
N ASP A 369 119.08 -1.98 10.68
CA ASP A 369 118.00 -2.55 11.49
C ASP A 369 118.19 -2.23 12.98
N LEU A 370 119.42 -2.24 13.48
CA LEU A 370 119.73 -1.85 14.86
C LEU A 370 119.63 -0.33 15.03
N LYS A 371 119.95 0.48 14.02
CA LYS A 371 119.63 1.93 14.04
C LYS A 371 118.13 2.20 13.99
N ARG A 372 117.36 1.42 13.25
CA ARG A 372 115.90 1.54 13.14
C ARG A 372 115.23 1.09 14.44
N ALA A 373 115.57 -0.09 14.94
CA ALA A 373 115.09 -0.63 16.21
C ALA A 373 115.54 0.20 17.41
N ALA A 374 116.76 0.77 17.41
CA ALA A 374 117.19 1.71 18.45
C ALA A 374 116.49 3.07 18.36
N ARG A 375 116.09 3.54 17.17
CA ARG A 375 115.22 4.73 17.03
C ARG A 375 113.81 4.43 17.52
N GLU A 376 113.24 3.30 17.15
CA GLU A 376 111.90 2.86 17.58
C GLU A 376 111.84 2.60 19.09
N GLU A 377 112.89 1.99 19.67
CA GLU A 377 113.04 1.81 21.12
C GLU A 377 113.27 3.15 21.83
N GLU A 378 114.10 4.05 21.30
CA GLU A 378 114.32 5.39 21.88
C GLU A 378 113.05 6.27 21.76
N GLU A 379 112.28 6.14 20.68
CA GLU A 379 110.99 6.80 20.49
C GLU A 379 109.92 6.21 21.45
N ALA A 380 109.89 4.89 21.62
CA ALA A 380 109.03 4.22 22.60
C ALA A 380 109.46 4.55 24.05
N ARG A 381 110.76 4.64 24.35
CA ARG A 381 111.29 5.09 25.65
C ARG A 381 110.96 6.55 25.92
N LYS A 382 111.13 7.44 24.94
CA LYS A 382 110.73 8.86 25.05
C LYS A 382 109.21 9.03 25.19
N ALA A 383 108.42 8.18 24.55
CA ALA A 383 106.96 8.13 24.74
C ALA A 383 106.58 7.66 26.15
N ILE A 384 107.37 6.75 26.76
CA ILE A 384 107.21 6.30 28.15
C ILE A 384 107.72 7.34 29.16
N GLU A 385 108.84 8.02 28.89
CA GLU A 385 109.42 9.07 29.76
C GLU A 385 108.62 10.37 29.75
N SER A 386 107.87 10.65 28.66
CA SER A 386 106.90 11.76 28.58
C SER A 386 105.49 11.40 29.10
N GLY A 387 105.33 10.18 29.62
CA GLY A 387 104.07 9.47 29.84
C GLY A 387 103.14 9.94 30.95
N ASP A 388 103.44 11.02 31.68
CA ASP A 388 102.54 11.53 32.75
C ASP A 388 101.91 12.90 32.43
N LYS A 389 102.38 13.57 31.37
CA LYS A 389 101.84 14.87 30.92
C LYS A 389 100.93 14.72 29.70
N HIS A 390 101.37 13.97 28.68
CA HIS A 390 100.59 13.72 27.46
C HIS A 390 99.33 12.88 27.72
N GLY A 391 99.43 11.84 28.57
CA GLY A 391 98.27 11.04 28.98
C GLY A 391 97.23 11.85 29.77
N ARG A 392 97.68 12.81 30.61
CA ARG A 392 96.77 13.73 31.33
C ARG A 392 96.11 14.74 30.39
N ASP A 393 96.85 15.28 29.41
CA ASP A 393 96.32 16.21 28.41
C ASP A 393 95.33 15.52 27.46
N LEU A 394 95.60 14.28 27.03
CA LEU A 394 94.67 13.45 26.25
C LEU A 394 93.45 13.03 27.06
N ASN A 395 93.61 12.68 28.34
CA ASN A 395 92.47 12.37 29.21
C ASN A 395 91.60 13.62 29.47
N ARG A 396 92.22 14.81 29.56
CA ARG A 396 91.50 16.09 29.63
C ARG A 396 90.79 16.42 28.30
N ALA A 397 91.41 16.10 27.16
CA ALA A 397 90.79 16.26 25.85
C ALA A 397 89.59 15.30 25.68
N LEU A 398 89.71 14.04 26.12
CA LEU A 398 88.62 13.07 26.15
C LEU A 398 87.50 13.52 27.10
N GLY A 399 87.84 14.06 28.28
CA GLY A 399 86.87 14.65 29.20
C GLY A 399 86.07 15.80 28.57
N LYS A 400 86.76 16.74 27.91
CA LYS A 400 86.11 17.84 27.16
C LYS A 400 85.26 17.33 25.99
N ALA A 401 85.73 16.34 25.25
CA ALA A 401 84.97 15.73 24.15
C ALA A 401 83.73 14.98 24.67
N THR A 402 83.83 14.34 25.83
CA THR A 402 82.71 13.65 26.50
C THR A 402 81.67 14.66 27.02
N GLU A 403 82.11 15.77 27.63
CA GLU A 403 81.22 16.87 28.04
C GLU A 403 80.53 17.52 26.82
N ALA A 404 81.26 17.73 25.72
CA ALA A 404 80.70 18.26 24.48
C ALA A 404 79.68 17.30 23.84
N GLU A 405 79.97 16.00 23.76
CA GLU A 405 79.02 14.99 23.28
C GLU A 405 77.78 14.91 24.17
N GLN A 406 77.94 14.92 25.49
CA GLN A 406 76.81 14.91 26.43
C GLN A 406 75.94 16.16 26.25
N SER A 407 76.55 17.33 26.07
CA SER A 407 75.82 18.58 25.82
C SER A 407 75.08 18.57 24.48
N ALA A 408 75.73 18.08 23.42
CA ALA A 408 75.13 17.95 22.09
C ALA A 408 74.00 16.90 22.08
N SER A 409 74.18 15.78 22.77
CA SER A 409 73.16 14.74 22.95
C SER A 409 71.94 15.26 23.71
N ASN A 410 72.14 16.04 24.76
CA ASN A 410 71.05 16.68 25.50
C ASN A 410 70.30 17.71 24.64
N ALA A 411 71.03 18.51 23.86
CA ALA A 411 70.44 19.48 22.92
C ALA A 411 69.62 18.79 21.82
N PHE A 412 70.13 17.68 21.25
CA PHE A 412 69.39 16.87 20.30
C PHE A 412 68.13 16.25 20.93
N ALA A 413 68.22 15.69 22.14
CA ALA A 413 67.06 15.13 22.84
C ALA A 413 65.96 16.18 23.06
N GLN A 414 66.35 17.41 23.40
CA GLN A 414 65.41 18.52 23.55
C GLN A 414 64.77 18.92 22.20
N ALA A 415 65.57 19.09 21.15
CA ALA A 415 65.08 19.42 19.81
C ALA A 415 64.16 18.31 19.24
N GLN A 416 64.47 17.04 19.51
CA GLN A 416 63.64 15.90 19.16
C GLN A 416 62.28 15.94 19.86
N LEU A 417 62.26 16.21 21.17
CA LEU A 417 61.00 16.33 21.93
C LEU A 417 60.13 17.49 21.43
N ASP A 418 60.74 18.63 21.10
CA ASP A 418 60.01 19.80 20.60
C ASP A 418 59.47 19.53 19.19
N TYR A 419 60.23 18.87 18.31
CA TYR A 419 59.74 18.38 17.01
C TYR A 419 58.57 17.40 17.18
N ASP A 420 58.68 16.41 18.06
CA ASP A 420 57.64 15.39 18.27
C ASP A 420 56.33 16.03 18.77
N ARG A 421 56.42 17.04 19.64
CA ARG A 421 55.26 17.84 20.09
C ARG A 421 54.62 18.61 18.95
N ALA A 422 55.42 19.27 18.11
CA ALA A 422 54.91 20.01 16.95
C ALA A 422 54.28 19.08 15.90
N ASN A 423 54.88 17.91 15.68
CA ASN A 423 54.34 16.88 14.79
C ASN A 423 52.99 16.35 15.29
N GLN A 424 52.86 16.07 16.60
CA GLN A 424 51.57 15.70 17.20
C GLN A 424 50.52 16.80 17.06
N ARG A 425 50.88 18.07 17.29
CA ARG A 425 49.95 19.20 17.10
C ARG A 425 49.48 19.33 15.66
N SER A 426 50.38 19.23 14.69
CA SER A 426 50.06 19.25 13.26
C SER A 426 49.13 18.10 12.88
N GLN A 427 49.36 16.89 13.41
CA GLN A 427 48.49 15.74 13.16
C GLN A 427 47.08 15.94 13.75
N ILE A 428 46.97 16.44 14.98
CA ILE A 428 45.67 16.79 15.59
C ILE A 428 44.95 17.90 14.80
N ALA A 429 45.68 18.91 14.32
CA ALA A 429 45.11 19.97 13.48
C ALA A 429 44.60 19.43 12.13
N SER A 430 45.32 18.47 11.53
CA SER A 430 44.91 17.80 10.30
C SER A 430 43.67 16.93 10.50
N GLU A 431 43.59 16.17 11.60
CA GLU A 431 42.39 15.39 11.94
C GLU A 431 41.17 16.30 12.16
N LYS A 432 41.33 17.39 12.91
CA LYS A 432 40.26 18.40 13.08
C LYS A 432 39.84 19.03 11.76
N LEU A 433 40.78 19.30 10.85
CA LEU A 433 40.46 19.84 9.53
C LEU A 433 39.61 18.86 8.75
N ALA A 434 39.98 17.57 8.72
CA ALA A 434 39.22 16.52 8.04
C ALA A 434 37.79 16.38 8.60
N ASP A 435 37.61 16.43 9.93
CA ASP A 435 36.29 16.42 10.56
C ASP A 435 35.43 17.62 10.12
N ILE A 436 36.04 18.81 10.04
CA ILE A 436 35.35 20.03 9.62
C ILE A 436 35.05 19.99 8.11
N GLU A 437 35.95 19.47 7.27
CA GLU A 437 35.72 19.25 5.83
C GLU A 437 34.54 18.33 5.60
N GLN A 438 34.49 17.19 6.31
CA GLN A 438 33.34 16.28 6.24
C GLN A 438 32.03 16.97 6.66
N SER A 439 32.07 17.77 7.73
CA SER A 439 30.90 18.54 8.16
C SER A 439 30.49 19.61 7.14
N PHE A 440 31.46 20.19 6.41
CA PHE A 440 31.22 21.18 5.38
C PHE A 440 30.56 20.56 4.16
N GLU A 441 31.07 19.42 3.67
CA GLU A 441 30.46 18.67 2.57
C GLU A 441 29.02 18.25 2.89
N ALA A 442 28.77 17.77 4.12
CA ALA A 442 27.42 17.41 4.56
C ALA A 442 26.47 18.62 4.54
N ALA A 443 26.93 19.79 5.00
CA ALA A 443 26.13 21.01 4.99
C ALA A 443 25.90 21.56 3.56
N GLU A 444 26.88 21.42 2.65
CA GLU A 444 26.69 21.79 1.24
C GLU A 444 25.68 20.89 0.55
N LEU A 445 25.72 19.58 0.81
CA LEU A 445 24.77 18.63 0.25
C LEU A 445 23.34 18.92 0.75
N GLU A 446 23.17 19.22 2.04
CA GLU A 446 21.86 19.61 2.60
C GLU A 446 21.33 20.93 1.98
N ARG A 447 22.21 21.92 1.75
CA ARG A 447 21.86 23.16 1.02
C ARG A 447 21.40 22.84 -0.41
N ASP A 448 22.14 21.98 -1.12
CA ASP A 448 21.85 21.66 -2.52
C ASP A 448 20.56 20.87 -2.66
N ASP A 449 20.28 19.94 -1.74
CA ASP A 449 19.00 19.24 -1.65
C ASP A 449 17.84 20.22 -1.44
N HIS A 450 18.01 21.19 -0.54
CA HIS A 450 17.04 22.27 -0.39
C HIS A 450 16.93 23.11 -1.68
N SER A 451 18.01 23.39 -2.39
CA SER A 451 17.98 24.15 -3.66
C SER A 451 17.14 23.45 -4.72
N LEU A 452 17.37 22.15 -4.91
CA LEU A 452 16.59 21.29 -5.80
C LEU A 452 15.11 21.29 -5.44
N LEU A 453 14.80 21.15 -4.15
CA LEU A 453 13.41 21.22 -3.66
C LEU A 453 12.74 22.55 -4.00
N GLY A 454 13.52 23.64 -3.97
CA GLY A 454 13.10 24.98 -4.36
C GLY A 454 12.75 25.10 -5.84
N GLU A 455 13.62 24.59 -6.72
CA GLU A 455 13.36 24.55 -8.16
C GLU A 455 12.09 23.77 -8.50
N ASP A 456 11.86 22.65 -7.82
CA ASP A 456 10.64 21.85 -8.02
C ASP A 456 9.39 22.57 -7.50
N LEU A 457 9.49 23.26 -6.36
CA LEU A 457 8.41 24.11 -5.85
C LEU A 457 8.11 25.27 -6.81
N GLU A 458 9.13 25.94 -7.36
CA GLU A 458 8.95 27.04 -8.33
C GLU A 458 8.36 26.55 -9.65
N LYS A 459 8.74 25.36 -10.15
CA LYS A 459 8.11 24.74 -11.34
C LYS A 459 6.65 24.36 -11.11
N THR A 460 6.26 24.12 -9.87
CA THR A 460 4.88 23.74 -9.49
C THR A 460 3.99 24.96 -9.18
N SER A 461 4.52 26.18 -9.35
CA SER A 461 3.74 27.40 -9.19
C SER A 461 2.53 27.39 -10.13
N PRO A 462 1.29 27.45 -9.63
CA PRO A 462 0.15 27.64 -10.50
C PRO A 462 0.20 29.08 -11.05
N GLU A 463 0.52 29.23 -12.34
CA GLU A 463 0.47 30.53 -13.05
C GLU A 463 -0.95 31.12 -13.10
N THR A 464 -1.98 30.28 -12.92
CA THR A 464 -3.38 30.68 -12.99
C THR A 464 -3.83 31.40 -11.72
N SER A 465 -4.11 32.70 -11.84
CA SER A 465 -4.70 33.50 -10.77
C SER A 465 -6.08 32.95 -10.40
N ARG A 466 -6.27 32.68 -9.10
CA ARG A 466 -7.58 32.32 -8.51
C ARG A 466 -8.70 33.27 -8.92
N GLU A 467 -8.39 34.55 -9.16
CA GLU A 467 -9.37 35.55 -9.58
C GLU A 467 -9.91 35.29 -10.99
N GLU A 468 -9.10 34.72 -11.88
CA GLU A 468 -9.51 34.38 -13.25
C GLU A 468 -10.41 33.14 -13.25
N LEU A 469 -10.02 32.10 -12.50
CA LEU A 469 -10.81 30.89 -12.31
C LEU A 469 -12.13 31.17 -11.57
N ALA A 470 -12.14 32.09 -10.61
CA ALA A 470 -13.37 32.52 -9.94
C ALA A 470 -14.33 33.28 -10.87
N LYS A 471 -13.80 34.12 -11.77
CA LYS A 471 -14.60 34.80 -12.80
C LYS A 471 -15.20 33.81 -13.80
N GLU A 472 -14.42 32.81 -14.20
CA GLU A 472 -14.88 31.74 -15.08
C GLU A 472 -15.96 30.88 -14.41
N LEU A 473 -15.81 30.54 -13.13
CA LEU A 473 -16.83 29.81 -12.36
C LEU A 473 -18.14 30.59 -12.27
N MET A 474 -18.08 31.91 -12.04
CA MET A 474 -19.26 32.77 -12.05
C MET A 474 -19.94 32.83 -13.43
N SER A 475 -19.14 32.86 -14.50
CA SER A 475 -19.65 32.82 -15.88
C SER A 475 -20.41 31.51 -16.16
N LEU A 476 -19.82 30.36 -15.79
CA LEU A 476 -20.44 29.05 -15.93
C LEU A 476 -21.69 28.92 -15.05
N GLN A 477 -21.71 29.44 -13.83
CA GLN A 477 -22.92 29.46 -12.99
C GLN A 477 -24.07 30.26 -13.61
N LYS A 478 -23.76 31.36 -14.29
CA LYS A 478 -24.75 32.15 -15.02
C LYS A 478 -25.30 31.38 -16.23
N GLN A 479 -24.43 30.70 -16.97
CA GLN A 479 -24.83 29.85 -18.09
C GLN A 479 -25.67 28.65 -17.63
N GLU A 480 -25.36 28.05 -16.49
CA GLU A 480 -26.15 26.94 -15.90
C GLU A 480 -27.59 27.38 -15.64
N ARG A 481 -27.80 28.55 -15.05
CA ARG A 481 -29.16 29.07 -14.81
C ARG A 481 -29.95 29.20 -16.12
N SER A 482 -29.32 29.70 -17.18
CA SER A 482 -29.97 29.79 -18.50
C SER A 482 -30.32 28.42 -19.06
N LEU A 483 -29.39 27.45 -19.00
CA LEU A 483 -29.61 26.11 -19.52
C LEU A 483 -30.66 25.33 -18.71
N VAL A 484 -30.77 25.55 -17.41
CA VAL A 484 -31.85 24.98 -16.59
C VAL A 484 -33.21 25.51 -17.03
N GLU A 485 -33.34 26.82 -17.26
CA GLU A 485 -34.58 27.40 -17.78
C GLU A 485 -34.94 26.86 -19.18
N ASP A 486 -33.94 26.71 -20.06
CA ASP A 486 -34.16 26.17 -21.40
C ASP A 486 -34.51 24.68 -21.38
N ARG A 487 -33.93 23.90 -20.45
CA ARG A 487 -34.28 22.49 -20.23
C ARG A 487 -35.73 22.36 -19.81
N ASP A 488 -36.18 23.17 -18.84
CA ASP A 488 -37.57 23.12 -18.35
C ASP A 488 -38.58 23.49 -19.45
N ARG A 489 -38.21 24.44 -20.31
CA ARG A 489 -39.01 24.79 -21.50
C ARG A 489 -39.06 23.63 -22.51
N ALA A 490 -37.94 22.97 -22.76
CA ALA A 490 -37.87 21.83 -23.69
C ALA A 490 -38.65 20.61 -23.14
N GLU A 491 -38.53 20.32 -21.85
CA GLU A 491 -39.26 19.25 -21.17
C GLU A 491 -40.77 19.48 -21.23
N SER A 492 -41.23 20.70 -20.98
CA SER A 492 -42.64 21.08 -21.09
C SER A 492 -43.17 20.91 -22.52
N LYS A 493 -42.37 21.28 -23.54
CA LYS A 493 -42.72 21.04 -24.95
C LYS A 493 -42.82 19.56 -25.28
N LEU A 494 -41.85 18.75 -24.84
CA LEU A 494 -41.84 17.30 -25.04
C LEU A 494 -43.08 16.64 -24.43
N ARG A 495 -43.36 16.93 -23.15
CA ARG A 495 -44.53 16.40 -22.45
C ARG A 495 -45.85 16.75 -23.13
N ASN A 496 -45.97 17.98 -23.65
CA ASN A 496 -47.15 18.41 -24.38
C ASN A 496 -47.31 17.67 -25.73
N ALA A 497 -46.21 17.48 -26.47
CA ALA A 497 -46.20 16.73 -27.72
C ALA A 497 -46.57 15.24 -27.50
N GLU A 498 -45.99 14.60 -26.48
CA GLU A 498 -46.29 13.20 -26.12
C GLU A 498 -47.75 13.02 -25.73
N THR A 499 -48.29 13.95 -24.93
CA THR A 499 -49.71 13.94 -24.55
C THR A 499 -50.62 14.10 -25.78
N GLY A 500 -50.21 14.94 -26.75
CA GLY A 500 -50.91 15.10 -28.03
C GLY A 500 -50.92 13.81 -28.86
N LEU A 501 -49.76 13.14 -28.95
CA LEU A 501 -49.61 11.88 -29.67
C LEU A 501 -50.44 10.76 -29.03
N ALA A 502 -50.40 10.62 -27.71
CA ALA A 502 -51.16 9.61 -26.97
C ALA A 502 -52.68 9.75 -27.21
N LYS A 503 -53.19 11.00 -27.18
CA LYS A 503 -54.61 11.29 -27.50
C LYS A 503 -54.97 10.93 -28.94
N ALA A 504 -54.06 11.15 -29.90
CA ALA A 504 -54.28 10.82 -31.30
C ALA A 504 -54.30 9.29 -31.53
N LYS A 505 -53.37 8.55 -30.90
CA LYS A 505 -53.33 7.08 -30.96
C LYS A 505 -54.59 6.45 -30.37
N ALA A 506 -55.04 6.90 -29.19
CA ALA A 506 -56.26 6.41 -28.55
C ALA A 506 -57.53 6.61 -29.41
N ARG A 507 -57.63 7.70 -30.17
CA ARG A 507 -58.77 7.95 -31.08
C ARG A 507 -58.82 6.98 -32.25
N ILE A 508 -57.68 6.50 -32.73
CA ILE A 508 -57.60 5.57 -33.85
C ILE A 508 -57.87 4.14 -33.40
N GLU A 509 -57.38 3.78 -32.22
CA GLU A 509 -57.66 2.49 -31.60
C GLU A 509 -59.15 2.30 -31.31
N ALA A 510 -59.85 3.34 -30.85
CA ALA A 510 -61.31 3.29 -30.70
C ALA A 510 -62.04 3.02 -32.04
N ARG A 511 -61.50 3.49 -33.16
CA ARG A 511 -62.08 3.36 -34.52
C ARG A 511 -61.77 2.04 -35.21
N SER A 512 -60.74 1.30 -34.79
CA SER A 512 -60.36 0.01 -35.40
C SER A 512 -61.35 -1.13 -35.09
N SER A 513 -62.24 -0.93 -34.12
CA SER A 513 -63.25 -1.89 -33.67
C SER A 513 -64.47 -2.04 -34.62
N THR A 514 -64.67 -1.10 -35.55
CA THR A 514 -65.80 -1.10 -36.48
C THR A 514 -65.48 -1.96 -37.73
N PRO A 515 -66.38 -2.88 -38.16
CA PRO A 515 -66.17 -3.67 -39.37
C PRO A 515 -65.97 -2.80 -40.63
N GLY A 516 -64.89 -3.02 -41.38
CA GLY A 516 -64.52 -2.22 -42.54
C GLY A 516 -63.91 -0.86 -42.20
N SER A 517 -63.24 -0.73 -41.05
CA SER A 517 -62.49 0.48 -40.68
C SER A 517 -61.37 0.80 -41.70
N ALA A 518 -61.00 2.07 -41.83
CA ALA A 518 -59.91 2.51 -42.73
C ALA A 518 -58.59 1.75 -42.46
N HIS A 519 -58.30 1.44 -41.19
CA HIS A 519 -57.14 0.63 -40.79
C HIS A 519 -57.22 -0.80 -41.35
N THR A 520 -58.40 -1.43 -41.27
CA THR A 520 -58.63 -2.78 -41.78
C THR A 520 -58.56 -2.85 -43.30
N LEU A 521 -59.11 -1.84 -43.99
CA LEU A 521 -59.04 -1.75 -45.46
C LEU A 521 -57.59 -1.53 -45.94
N ALA A 522 -56.83 -0.66 -45.26
CA ALA A 522 -55.41 -0.46 -45.57
C ALA A 522 -54.57 -1.73 -45.35
N ALA A 523 -54.82 -2.46 -44.26
CA ALA A 523 -54.13 -3.73 -43.99
C ALA A 523 -54.42 -4.79 -45.06
N LEU A 524 -55.66 -4.86 -45.57
CA LEU A 524 -56.05 -5.81 -46.60
C LEU A 524 -55.62 -5.38 -48.02
N SER A 525 -55.51 -4.08 -48.30
CA SER A 525 -54.88 -3.62 -49.55
C SER A 525 -53.40 -3.98 -49.57
N ARG A 526 -52.67 -3.77 -48.46
CA ARG A 526 -51.27 -4.22 -48.34
C ARG A 526 -51.13 -5.72 -48.51
N LEU A 527 -52.07 -6.49 -47.97
CA LEU A 527 -52.09 -7.96 -48.12
C LEU A 527 -52.37 -8.40 -49.57
N ARG A 528 -53.19 -7.65 -50.30
CA ARG A 528 -53.42 -7.84 -51.75
C ARG A 528 -52.17 -7.49 -52.55
N GLU A 529 -51.52 -6.37 -52.25
CA GLU A 529 -50.30 -5.90 -52.93
C GLU A 529 -49.07 -6.76 -52.64
N SER A 530 -48.94 -7.29 -51.41
CA SER A 530 -47.83 -8.17 -51.04
C SER A 530 -47.91 -9.55 -51.69
N GLY A 531 -49.08 -9.96 -52.18
CA GLY A 531 -49.29 -11.26 -52.80
C GLY A 531 -49.25 -12.45 -51.82
N GLU A 532 -49.17 -12.24 -50.51
CA GLU A 532 -49.14 -13.35 -49.53
C GLU A 532 -50.40 -14.22 -49.61
N ILE A 533 -51.56 -13.60 -49.88
CA ILE A 533 -52.83 -14.29 -50.08
C ILE A 533 -53.40 -13.89 -51.45
N HIS A 534 -53.35 -14.83 -52.38
CA HIS A 534 -53.93 -14.68 -53.70
C HIS A 534 -55.45 -14.90 -53.66
N GLY A 535 -56.21 -14.11 -54.44
CA GLY A 535 -57.66 -14.24 -54.58
C GLY A 535 -58.50 -13.16 -53.88
N ILE A 536 -57.87 -12.10 -53.37
CA ILE A 536 -58.55 -10.88 -52.91
C ILE A 536 -58.76 -9.96 -54.12
N LEU A 537 -60.01 -9.70 -54.51
CA LEU A 537 -60.31 -8.86 -55.68
C LEU A 537 -60.31 -7.38 -55.29
N GLY A 538 -60.97 -7.03 -54.18
CA GLY A 538 -61.05 -5.66 -53.69
C GLY A 538 -62.32 -5.41 -52.89
N THR A 539 -62.51 -4.18 -52.41
CA THR A 539 -63.78 -3.77 -51.81
C THR A 539 -64.87 -3.63 -52.89
N LEU A 540 -66.13 -3.82 -52.53
CA LEU A 540 -67.24 -3.63 -53.48
C LEU A 540 -67.30 -2.19 -54.01
N GLY A 541 -66.89 -1.20 -53.19
CA GLY A 541 -66.75 0.19 -53.60
C GLY A 541 -65.65 0.46 -54.62
N GLU A 542 -64.60 -0.37 -54.70
CA GLU A 542 -63.58 -0.31 -55.76
C GLU A 542 -64.03 -1.01 -57.04
N LEU A 543 -64.85 -2.06 -56.91
CA LEU A 543 -65.18 -2.99 -58.00
C LEU A 543 -66.47 -2.63 -58.77
N ALA A 544 -67.23 -1.65 -58.28
CA ALA A 544 -68.45 -1.18 -58.92
C ALA A 544 -68.48 0.34 -58.94
N THR A 545 -68.93 0.93 -60.04
CA THR A 545 -69.03 2.38 -60.22
C THR A 545 -70.45 2.76 -60.65
N PRO A 546 -71.05 3.84 -60.12
CA PRO A 546 -72.34 4.35 -60.61
C PRO A 546 -72.27 4.72 -62.09
N LYS A 547 -73.24 4.25 -62.90
CA LYS A 547 -73.38 4.67 -64.30
C LYS A 547 -73.70 6.15 -64.43
N ASP A 548 -74.46 6.68 -63.48
CA ASP A 548 -74.81 8.10 -63.37
C ASP A 548 -74.33 8.64 -62.02
N PRO A 549 -73.47 9.68 -61.98
CA PRO A 549 -73.02 10.32 -60.75
C PRO A 549 -74.16 10.85 -59.87
N SER A 550 -75.30 11.25 -60.46
CA SER A 550 -76.45 11.74 -59.71
C SER A 550 -77.09 10.67 -58.82
N HIS A 551 -76.90 9.39 -59.16
CA HIS A 551 -77.41 8.25 -58.38
C HIS A 551 -76.44 7.79 -57.28
N GLU A 552 -75.24 8.37 -57.20
CA GLU A 552 -74.20 7.92 -56.25
C GLU A 552 -74.68 7.94 -54.79
N GLU A 553 -75.50 8.93 -54.43
CA GLU A 553 -76.08 9.05 -53.09
C GLU A 553 -77.04 7.91 -52.77
N ALA A 554 -78.05 7.70 -53.61
CA ALA A 554 -78.98 6.59 -53.48
C ALA A 554 -78.26 5.24 -53.44
N LEU A 555 -77.26 5.03 -54.31
CA LEU A 555 -76.50 3.78 -54.38
C LEU A 555 -75.64 3.59 -53.12
N SER A 556 -74.98 4.64 -52.61
CA SER A 556 -74.19 4.59 -51.38
C SER A 556 -75.04 4.16 -50.17
N PHE A 557 -76.25 4.70 -50.04
CA PHE A 557 -77.19 4.31 -48.99
C PHE A 557 -77.85 2.94 -49.23
N ALA A 558 -78.10 2.56 -50.48
CA ALA A 558 -78.64 1.25 -50.83
C ALA A 558 -77.72 0.12 -50.35
N PHE A 559 -76.42 0.23 -50.62
CA PHE A 559 -75.43 -0.77 -50.22
C PHE A 559 -74.97 -0.58 -48.77
N GLY A 560 -74.93 0.65 -48.25
CA GLY A 560 -74.51 0.96 -46.88
C GLY A 560 -73.12 0.40 -46.55
N GLY A 561 -73.01 -0.31 -45.42
CA GLY A 561 -71.78 -1.03 -45.03
C GLY A 561 -71.36 -2.13 -46.01
N GLY A 562 -72.24 -2.55 -46.93
CA GLY A 562 -71.94 -3.48 -48.01
C GLY A 562 -70.84 -2.99 -48.95
N LEU A 563 -70.70 -1.68 -49.16
CA LEU A 563 -69.62 -1.11 -49.99
C LEU A 563 -68.22 -1.39 -49.43
N ARG A 564 -68.11 -1.55 -48.11
CA ARG A 564 -66.85 -1.87 -47.41
C ARG A 564 -66.58 -3.38 -47.34
N SER A 565 -67.48 -4.21 -47.89
CA SER A 565 -67.29 -5.66 -47.93
C SER A 565 -66.30 -6.03 -49.04
N ILE A 566 -65.47 -7.04 -48.78
CA ILE A 566 -64.35 -7.41 -49.63
C ILE A 566 -64.70 -8.65 -50.44
N VAL A 567 -64.63 -8.54 -51.76
CA VAL A 567 -64.92 -9.63 -52.69
C VAL A 567 -63.68 -10.51 -52.82
N VAL A 568 -63.86 -11.82 -52.65
CA VAL A 568 -62.79 -12.82 -52.77
C VAL A 568 -63.23 -13.98 -53.65
N THR A 569 -62.27 -14.64 -54.28
CA THR A 569 -62.56 -15.74 -55.23
C THR A 569 -63.18 -16.97 -54.56
N SER A 570 -62.81 -17.28 -53.31
CA SER A 570 -63.36 -18.42 -52.57
C SER A 570 -63.46 -18.20 -51.06
N ASP A 571 -64.29 -19.01 -50.40
CA ASP A 571 -64.42 -19.05 -48.94
C ASP A 571 -63.12 -19.44 -48.22
N HIS A 572 -62.27 -20.25 -48.86
CA HIS A 572 -60.93 -20.55 -48.34
C HIS A 572 -60.05 -19.31 -48.25
N VAL A 573 -60.10 -18.42 -49.26
CA VAL A 573 -59.39 -17.14 -49.25
C VAL A 573 -59.93 -16.23 -48.17
N ALA A 574 -61.27 -16.17 -47.99
CA ALA A 574 -61.88 -15.43 -46.88
C ALA A 574 -61.36 -15.91 -45.52
N SER A 575 -61.32 -17.21 -45.28
CA SER A 575 -60.85 -17.80 -44.02
C SER A 575 -59.38 -17.48 -43.72
N LYS A 576 -58.51 -17.52 -44.75
CA LYS A 576 -57.10 -17.08 -44.64
C LYS A 576 -56.99 -15.60 -44.27
N CYS A 577 -57.76 -14.73 -44.94
CA CYS A 577 -57.75 -13.30 -44.63
C CYS A 577 -58.22 -13.02 -43.20
N ILE A 578 -59.28 -13.70 -42.74
CA ILE A 578 -59.79 -13.57 -41.36
C ILE A 578 -58.73 -14.02 -40.34
N SER A 579 -58.05 -15.14 -40.62
CA SER A 579 -56.99 -15.66 -39.75
C SER A 579 -55.80 -14.70 -39.67
N TRP A 580 -55.42 -14.12 -40.81
CA TRP A 580 -54.36 -13.11 -40.89
C TRP A 580 -54.72 -11.84 -40.10
N LEU A 581 -55.94 -11.31 -40.28
CA LEU A 581 -56.43 -10.16 -39.52
C LEU A 581 -56.43 -10.40 -38.01
N ARG A 582 -56.83 -11.61 -37.58
CA ARG A 582 -56.83 -11.99 -36.16
C ARG A 582 -55.41 -12.08 -35.58
N LYS A 583 -54.45 -12.60 -36.36
CA LYS A 583 -53.05 -12.73 -35.93
C LYS A 583 -52.34 -11.38 -35.84
N ASN A 584 -52.63 -10.48 -36.77
CA ASN A 584 -51.91 -9.21 -36.93
C ASN A 584 -52.68 -7.99 -36.39
N GLY A 585 -53.79 -8.19 -35.67
CA GLY A 585 -54.58 -7.09 -35.11
C GLY A 585 -55.20 -6.17 -36.18
N GLY A 586 -55.44 -6.67 -37.40
CA GLY A 586 -55.88 -5.87 -38.54
C GLY A 586 -57.32 -5.34 -38.44
N GLY A 587 -58.06 -5.69 -37.39
CA GLY A 587 -59.46 -5.30 -37.18
C GLY A 587 -60.46 -6.29 -37.79
N ARG A 588 -61.71 -5.84 -38.01
CA ARG A 588 -62.82 -6.68 -38.50
C ARG A 588 -63.21 -6.31 -39.93
N ALA A 589 -63.46 -7.30 -40.79
CA ALA A 589 -63.93 -7.11 -42.16
C ALA A 589 -65.03 -8.13 -42.51
N THR A 590 -65.86 -7.79 -43.51
CA THR A 590 -66.86 -8.69 -44.09
C THR A 590 -66.38 -9.14 -45.46
N PHE A 591 -66.36 -10.45 -45.70
CA PHE A 591 -65.88 -11.05 -46.95
C PHE A 591 -67.03 -11.66 -47.76
N LEU A 592 -66.97 -11.51 -49.08
CA LEU A 592 -67.96 -11.97 -50.06
C LEU A 592 -67.30 -13.02 -50.99
N PRO A 593 -67.37 -14.32 -50.64
CA PRO A 593 -66.75 -15.39 -51.43
C PRO A 593 -67.59 -15.81 -52.63
N LEU A 594 -67.07 -15.58 -53.85
CA LEU A 594 -67.80 -15.80 -55.11
C LEU A 594 -68.24 -17.25 -55.32
N ASN A 595 -67.50 -18.24 -54.81
CA ASN A 595 -67.83 -19.66 -54.96
C ASN A 595 -69.00 -20.14 -54.06
N LYS A 596 -69.41 -19.36 -53.04
CA LYS A 596 -70.45 -19.74 -52.08
C LYS A 596 -71.61 -18.76 -52.01
N LEU A 597 -71.47 -17.58 -52.58
CA LEU A 597 -72.54 -16.59 -52.63
C LEU A 597 -73.73 -17.10 -53.46
N SER A 598 -74.92 -17.00 -52.89
CA SER A 598 -76.18 -17.26 -53.58
C SER A 598 -77.00 -15.98 -53.62
N VAL A 599 -77.59 -15.69 -54.77
CA VAL A 599 -78.43 -14.51 -54.99
C VAL A 599 -79.88 -14.96 -55.04
N SER A 600 -80.73 -14.33 -54.24
CA SER A 600 -82.18 -14.59 -54.27
C SER A 600 -82.81 -13.88 -55.47
N ARG A 601 -83.66 -14.58 -56.22
CA ARG A 601 -84.39 -13.97 -57.35
C ARG A 601 -85.36 -12.90 -56.85
N PRO A 602 -85.56 -11.79 -57.58
CA PRO A 602 -86.59 -10.82 -57.27
C PRO A 602 -87.96 -11.49 -57.13
N GLN A 603 -88.70 -11.15 -56.08
CA GLN A 603 -90.07 -11.65 -55.91
C GLN A 603 -90.98 -11.03 -56.98
N GLY A 604 -92.09 -11.71 -57.32
CA GLY A 604 -93.03 -11.23 -58.34
C GLY A 604 -93.53 -9.80 -58.09
N ARG A 605 -93.73 -9.41 -56.82
CA ARG A 605 -94.11 -8.04 -56.44
C ARG A 605 -93.02 -7.01 -56.76
N THR A 606 -91.74 -7.33 -56.52
CA THR A 606 -90.62 -6.42 -56.83
C THR A 606 -90.53 -6.16 -58.33
N LEU A 607 -90.77 -7.17 -59.16
CA LEU A 607 -90.78 -7.02 -60.63
C LEU A 607 -91.95 -6.18 -61.14
N LEU A 608 -93.10 -6.24 -60.46
CA LEU A 608 -94.25 -5.38 -60.76
C LEU A 608 -93.95 -3.92 -60.39
N VAL A 609 -93.43 -3.68 -59.18
CA VAL A 609 -93.07 -2.34 -58.71
C VAL A 609 -91.97 -1.71 -59.58
N ALA A 610 -91.01 -2.50 -60.07
CA ALA A 610 -89.96 -2.01 -60.96
C ALA A 610 -90.48 -1.36 -62.27
N ARG A 611 -91.75 -1.60 -62.65
CA ARG A 611 -92.39 -1.02 -63.83
C ARG A 611 -93.27 0.19 -63.51
N ASN A 612 -93.41 0.55 -62.23
CA ASN A 612 -94.26 1.65 -61.82
C ASN A 612 -93.62 3.01 -62.15
N PRO A 613 -94.43 4.06 -62.41
CA PRO A 613 -93.91 5.40 -62.65
C PRO A 613 -93.11 5.90 -61.43
N GLY A 614 -91.95 6.53 -61.68
CA GLY A 614 -91.07 7.07 -60.63
C GLY A 614 -90.06 6.06 -60.04
N VAL A 615 -90.00 4.84 -60.57
CA VAL A 615 -88.96 3.85 -60.22
C VAL A 615 -87.88 3.87 -61.30
N VAL A 616 -86.65 4.17 -60.89
CA VAL A 616 -85.48 4.30 -61.79
C VAL A 616 -84.99 2.92 -62.25
N GLY A 617 -84.94 1.95 -61.34
CA GLY A 617 -84.51 0.59 -61.64
C GLY A 617 -83.90 -0.14 -60.45
N PHE A 618 -83.36 -1.33 -60.68
CA PHE A 618 -82.62 -2.05 -59.65
C PHE A 618 -81.25 -1.44 -59.42
N VAL A 619 -80.82 -1.44 -58.16
CA VAL A 619 -79.51 -0.92 -57.74
C VAL A 619 -78.34 -1.56 -58.50
N HIS A 620 -78.42 -2.84 -58.86
CA HIS A 620 -77.39 -3.52 -59.65
C HIS A 620 -77.40 -3.15 -61.13
N ASP A 621 -78.54 -2.72 -61.69
CA ASP A 621 -78.61 -2.29 -63.10
C ASP A 621 -78.00 -0.89 -63.31
N LEU A 622 -77.96 -0.10 -62.23
CA LEU A 622 -77.46 1.28 -62.21
C LEU A 622 -75.94 1.37 -61.94
N LEU A 623 -75.26 0.23 -61.80
CA LEU A 623 -73.81 0.15 -61.62
C LEU A 623 -73.12 -0.43 -62.86
N GLU A 624 -71.88 -0.03 -63.07
CA GLU A 624 -70.92 -0.59 -64.00
C GLU A 624 -69.86 -1.37 -63.20
N PHE A 625 -69.69 -2.66 -63.54
CA PHE A 625 -68.78 -3.60 -62.87
C PHE A 625 -68.42 -4.77 -63.79
N ASP A 626 -67.36 -5.51 -63.46
CA ASP A 626 -66.95 -6.72 -64.19
C ASP A 626 -67.96 -7.88 -63.98
N PRO A 627 -68.39 -8.60 -65.04
CA PRO A 627 -69.25 -9.78 -64.91
C PRO A 627 -68.79 -10.81 -63.86
N GLY A 628 -67.48 -10.94 -63.63
CA GLY A 628 -66.91 -11.83 -62.63
C GLY A 628 -67.32 -11.52 -61.18
N VAL A 629 -67.74 -10.29 -60.88
CA VAL A 629 -68.17 -9.85 -59.54
C VAL A 629 -69.69 -9.64 -59.44
N GLU A 630 -70.45 -9.94 -60.49
CA GLU A 630 -71.90 -9.73 -60.57
C GLU A 630 -72.65 -10.36 -59.38
N THR A 631 -72.28 -11.58 -58.99
CA THR A 631 -72.89 -12.30 -57.86
C THR A 631 -72.72 -11.52 -56.55
N ALA A 632 -71.57 -10.90 -56.32
CA ALA A 632 -71.31 -10.10 -55.13
C ALA A 632 -72.07 -8.77 -55.14
N VAL A 633 -72.15 -8.11 -56.29
CA VAL A 633 -72.91 -6.86 -56.46
C VAL A 633 -74.41 -7.11 -56.26
N ARG A 634 -74.97 -8.15 -56.87
CA ARG A 634 -76.39 -8.52 -56.69
C ARG A 634 -76.71 -8.93 -55.25
N TYR A 635 -75.80 -9.66 -54.58
CA TYR A 635 -75.97 -10.03 -53.18
C TYR A 635 -75.99 -8.80 -52.26
N ALA A 636 -75.00 -7.91 -52.39
CA ALA A 636 -74.87 -6.74 -51.54
C ALA A 636 -75.96 -5.68 -51.82
N GLY A 637 -76.35 -5.53 -53.09
CA GLY A 637 -77.40 -4.60 -53.51
C GLY A 637 -78.80 -5.11 -53.17
N ARG A 638 -78.93 -6.41 -52.88
CA ARG A 638 -80.22 -7.09 -52.66
C ARG A 638 -81.18 -6.84 -53.84
N ASN A 639 -82.46 -7.14 -53.65
CA ASN A 639 -83.52 -6.77 -54.61
C ASN A 639 -84.01 -5.32 -54.37
N THR A 640 -83.07 -4.38 -54.22
CA THR A 640 -83.38 -2.98 -53.91
C THR A 640 -83.66 -2.19 -55.18
N LEU A 641 -84.73 -1.39 -55.16
CA LEU A 641 -85.08 -0.46 -56.23
C LEU A 641 -84.72 0.98 -55.85
N VAL A 642 -84.23 1.75 -56.83
CA VAL A 642 -84.05 3.21 -56.70
C VAL A 642 -85.32 3.89 -57.19
N VAL A 643 -85.82 4.85 -56.42
CA VAL A 643 -87.04 5.62 -56.73
C VAL A 643 -86.77 7.11 -56.61
N ASP A 644 -87.55 7.92 -57.33
CA ASP A 644 -87.29 9.36 -57.43
C ASP A 644 -87.52 10.10 -56.11
N SER A 645 -88.57 9.74 -55.37
CA SER A 645 -89.00 10.46 -54.16
C SER A 645 -89.58 9.56 -53.09
N MET A 646 -89.68 10.11 -51.87
CA MET A 646 -90.26 9.41 -50.72
C MET A 646 -91.75 9.06 -50.91
N ASP A 647 -92.48 9.86 -51.67
CA ASP A 647 -93.90 9.61 -51.97
C ASP A 647 -94.04 8.36 -52.85
N VAL A 648 -93.21 8.24 -53.90
CA VAL A 648 -93.16 7.05 -54.76
C VAL A 648 -92.74 5.82 -53.95
N ALA A 649 -91.79 5.97 -53.03
CA ALA A 649 -91.34 4.90 -52.14
C ALA A 649 -92.48 4.42 -51.20
N ARG A 650 -93.29 5.34 -50.68
CA ARG A 650 -94.43 5.01 -49.80
C ARG A 650 -95.56 4.32 -50.54
N ASP A 651 -95.90 4.78 -51.74
CA ASP A 651 -96.99 4.21 -52.53
C ASP A 651 -96.73 2.75 -52.93
N ASN A 652 -95.44 2.38 -53.00
CA ASN A 652 -94.98 1.04 -53.35
C ASN A 652 -94.50 0.20 -52.14
N MET A 653 -94.78 0.66 -50.91
CA MET A 653 -94.29 0.04 -49.68
C MET A 653 -94.85 -1.39 -49.46
N GLY A 654 -94.10 -2.19 -48.70
CA GLY A 654 -94.48 -3.54 -48.29
C GLY A 654 -93.93 -4.60 -49.24
N GLY A 655 -92.99 -5.41 -48.74
CA GLY A 655 -92.39 -6.53 -49.49
C GLY A 655 -91.30 -6.13 -50.50
N VAL A 656 -91.00 -4.85 -50.67
CA VAL A 656 -89.95 -4.34 -51.57
C VAL A 656 -89.07 -3.34 -50.83
N ARG A 657 -87.74 -3.49 -50.95
CA ARG A 657 -86.77 -2.54 -50.40
C ARG A 657 -86.50 -1.44 -51.42
N MET A 658 -86.59 -0.19 -51.01
CA MET A 658 -86.43 0.97 -51.90
C MET A 658 -85.46 1.98 -51.29
N VAL A 659 -84.77 2.73 -52.15
CA VAL A 659 -83.98 3.90 -51.76
C VAL A 659 -84.39 5.06 -52.65
N THR A 660 -84.58 6.23 -52.05
CA THR A 660 -84.87 7.46 -52.79
C THR A 660 -83.58 8.09 -53.33
N LEU A 661 -83.67 8.97 -54.34
CA LEU A 661 -82.50 9.67 -54.88
C LEU A 661 -81.71 10.48 -53.82
N ASP A 662 -82.41 11.02 -52.82
CA ASP A 662 -81.85 11.76 -51.68
C ASP A 662 -81.32 10.86 -50.54
N GLY A 663 -81.36 9.53 -50.70
CA GLY A 663 -80.70 8.59 -49.79
C GLY A 663 -81.54 8.07 -48.63
N SER A 664 -82.86 8.32 -48.61
CA SER A 664 -83.77 7.71 -47.63
C SER A 664 -84.05 6.26 -48.00
N VAL A 665 -83.96 5.35 -47.03
CA VAL A 665 -84.11 3.90 -47.25
C VAL A 665 -85.41 3.40 -46.63
N ILE A 666 -86.20 2.68 -47.43
CA ILE A 666 -87.35 1.90 -46.97
C ILE A 666 -87.01 0.41 -47.07
N GLU A 667 -86.97 -0.27 -45.93
CA GLU A 667 -86.77 -1.72 -45.87
C GLU A 667 -88.03 -2.47 -46.28
N SER A 668 -87.89 -3.70 -46.77
CA SER A 668 -89.02 -4.54 -47.19
C SER A 668 -90.02 -4.85 -46.07
N SER A 669 -89.61 -4.68 -44.80
CA SER A 669 -90.44 -4.76 -43.60
C SER A 669 -91.32 -3.52 -43.35
N GLY A 670 -91.12 -2.44 -44.11
CA GLY A 670 -91.79 -1.15 -43.91
C GLY A 670 -91.03 -0.18 -42.97
N ALA A 671 -89.85 -0.55 -42.47
CA ALA A 671 -89.02 0.36 -41.69
C ALA A 671 -88.41 1.44 -42.60
N MET A 672 -88.44 2.71 -42.17
CA MET A 672 -87.92 3.85 -42.93
C MET A 672 -86.75 4.49 -42.18
N THR A 673 -85.67 4.81 -42.89
CA THR A 673 -84.47 5.45 -42.33
C THR A 673 -84.10 6.68 -43.17
N GLY A 674 -84.00 7.85 -42.54
CA GLY A 674 -83.61 9.12 -43.19
C GLY A 674 -83.17 10.18 -42.16
N GLY A 675 -82.35 11.15 -42.58
CA GLY A 675 -81.82 12.23 -41.74
C GLY A 675 -80.57 12.93 -42.35
N SER A 676 -80.10 14.02 -41.74
CA SER A 676 -78.90 14.74 -42.19
C SER A 676 -77.61 14.03 -41.74
N SER A 677 -76.95 13.35 -42.68
CA SER A 677 -75.67 12.67 -42.41
C SER A 677 -74.50 13.67 -42.37
N SER A 678 -73.61 13.54 -41.37
CA SER A 678 -72.30 14.17 -41.37
C SER A 678 -71.48 13.65 -42.55
N ARG A 679 -71.11 14.53 -43.50
CA ARG A 679 -70.29 14.21 -44.69
C ARG A 679 -68.99 13.43 -44.42
N LYS A 680 -68.55 13.32 -43.16
CA LYS A 680 -67.27 12.71 -42.75
C LYS A 680 -67.28 11.19 -42.60
N ASP A 681 -68.43 10.51 -42.57
CA ASP A 681 -68.50 9.04 -42.36
C ASP A 681 -69.22 8.24 -43.46
N ARG A 682 -69.53 8.88 -44.61
CA ARG A 682 -70.21 8.25 -45.75
C ARG A 682 -69.30 7.19 -46.42
N PRO A 683 -69.77 5.95 -46.66
CA PRO A 683 -69.10 5.00 -47.54
C PRO A 683 -69.07 5.54 -48.97
N ARG A 684 -67.87 5.70 -49.56
CA ARG A 684 -67.67 6.21 -50.93
C ARG A 684 -67.26 5.09 -51.88
N PHE A 685 -67.51 5.30 -53.17
CA PHE A 685 -67.04 4.45 -54.27
C PHE A 685 -65.57 4.71 -54.65
N ASP A 686 -64.74 5.26 -53.74
CA ASP A 686 -63.34 5.61 -53.98
C ASP A 686 -62.32 4.73 -53.22
N GLY A 687 -62.79 3.76 -52.42
CA GLY A 687 -61.94 2.83 -51.66
C GLY A 687 -61.02 3.48 -50.60
N SER A 688 -61.06 4.80 -50.40
CA SER A 688 -60.04 5.53 -49.65
C SER A 688 -60.49 5.84 -48.21
N GLY A 689 -59.94 5.08 -47.26
CA GLY A 689 -60.06 5.38 -45.84
C GLY A 689 -59.13 6.54 -45.44
N ALA A 690 -59.61 7.79 -45.49
CA ALA A 690 -58.85 8.94 -45.00
C ALA A 690 -58.57 8.83 -43.49
N GLY A 691 -57.32 8.50 -43.10
CA GLY A 691 -57.00 8.36 -41.68
C GLY A 691 -55.52 8.32 -41.25
N SER A 692 -54.52 8.24 -42.13
CA SER A 692 -53.12 8.05 -41.69
C SER A 692 -52.30 9.33 -41.46
N SER A 693 -52.58 10.44 -42.17
CA SER A 693 -51.68 11.60 -42.24
C SER A 693 -51.63 12.50 -40.99
N GLY A 694 -52.47 12.27 -39.99
CA GLY A 694 -52.51 13.06 -38.75
C GLY A 694 -51.55 12.58 -37.65
N ILE A 695 -51.18 11.29 -37.63
CA ILE A 695 -50.27 10.74 -36.61
C ILE A 695 -48.82 11.12 -36.93
N GLU A 696 -48.39 10.96 -38.18
CA GLU A 696 -47.00 11.18 -38.58
C GLU A 696 -46.50 12.59 -38.22
N ARG A 697 -47.37 13.60 -38.34
CA ARG A 697 -47.05 14.97 -37.91
C ARG A 697 -46.84 15.10 -36.39
N MET A 698 -47.64 14.38 -35.60
CA MET A 698 -47.52 14.40 -34.14
C MET A 698 -46.31 13.58 -33.67
N GLU A 699 -45.94 12.51 -34.39
CA GLU A 699 -44.73 11.74 -34.11
C GLU A 699 -43.47 12.56 -34.42
N MET A 700 -43.44 13.28 -35.54
CA MET A 700 -42.35 14.21 -35.85
C MET A 700 -42.23 15.34 -34.82
N ALA A 701 -43.34 15.88 -34.34
CA ALA A 701 -43.33 16.92 -33.29
C ALA A 701 -42.78 16.41 -31.94
N VAL A 702 -43.02 15.14 -31.61
CA VAL A 702 -42.41 14.49 -30.43
C VAL A 702 -40.91 14.30 -30.62
N GLN A 703 -40.48 13.82 -31.79
CA GLN A 703 -39.06 13.64 -32.10
C GLN A 703 -38.28 14.96 -32.06
N GLU A 704 -38.86 16.04 -32.60
CA GLU A 704 -38.24 17.37 -32.57
C GLU A 704 -38.11 17.88 -31.12
N ALA A 705 -39.16 17.73 -30.30
CA ALA A 705 -39.13 18.15 -28.92
C ALA A 705 -38.17 17.31 -28.05
N ASP A 706 -38.04 16.01 -28.34
CA ASP A 706 -37.12 15.09 -27.66
C ASP A 706 -35.66 15.38 -28.03
N LEU A 707 -35.38 15.70 -29.29
CA LEU A 707 -34.06 16.16 -29.73
C LEU A 707 -33.68 17.48 -29.05
N LEU A 708 -34.62 18.44 -28.96
CA LEU A 708 -34.39 19.69 -28.25
C LEU A 708 -34.12 19.47 -26.76
N PHE A 709 -34.89 18.59 -26.11
CA PHE A 709 -34.71 18.28 -24.70
C PHE A 709 -33.36 17.59 -24.44
N SER A 710 -33.02 16.56 -25.22
CA SER A 710 -31.77 15.82 -25.07
C SER A 710 -30.51 16.66 -25.35
N THR A 711 -30.57 17.59 -26.31
CA THR A 711 -29.47 18.51 -26.59
C THR A 711 -29.22 19.50 -25.45
N VAL A 712 -30.28 20.10 -24.91
CA VAL A 712 -30.17 21.04 -23.77
C VAL A 712 -29.76 20.32 -22.48
N ASP A 713 -30.29 19.12 -22.22
CA ASP A 713 -29.88 18.31 -21.07
C ASP A 713 -28.41 17.84 -21.20
N GLY A 714 -27.97 17.50 -22.41
CA GLY A 714 -26.57 17.20 -22.71
C GLY A 714 -25.64 18.38 -22.42
N ALA A 715 -25.98 19.58 -22.92
CA ALA A 715 -25.22 20.80 -22.67
C ALA A 715 -25.17 21.16 -21.18
N LEU A 716 -26.28 20.94 -20.44
CA LEU A 716 -26.33 21.18 -18.99
C LEU A 716 -25.41 20.21 -18.23
N ARG A 717 -25.36 18.94 -18.62
CA ARG A 717 -24.45 17.94 -18.02
C ARG A 717 -22.99 18.29 -18.27
N GLU A 718 -22.65 18.66 -19.49
CA GLU A 718 -21.28 19.07 -19.85
C GLU A 718 -20.85 20.31 -19.07
N LEU A 719 -21.73 21.31 -18.97
CA LEU A 719 -21.45 22.53 -18.22
C LEU A 719 -21.28 22.27 -16.71
N ARG A 720 -22.08 21.36 -16.13
CA ARG A 720 -21.90 20.91 -14.74
C ARG A 720 -20.59 20.17 -14.52
N ARG A 721 -20.16 19.35 -15.48
CA ARG A 721 -18.84 18.70 -15.45
C ARG A 721 -17.73 19.75 -15.46
N ASN A 722 -17.80 20.73 -16.36
CA ASN A 722 -16.81 21.81 -16.44
C ASN A 722 -16.77 22.64 -15.14
N GLN A 723 -17.93 22.92 -14.53
CA GLN A 723 -17.96 23.58 -13.21
C GLN A 723 -17.30 22.73 -12.12
N GLN A 724 -17.49 21.40 -12.14
CA GLN A 724 -16.89 20.51 -11.16
C GLN A 724 -15.37 20.44 -11.35
N GLU A 725 -14.88 20.29 -12.58
CA GLU A 725 -13.45 20.33 -12.91
C GLU A 725 -12.80 21.66 -12.47
N LEU A 726 -13.49 22.78 -12.69
CA LEU A 726 -13.03 24.09 -12.25
C LEU A 726 -13.04 24.24 -10.72
N ARG A 727 -14.03 23.68 -10.02
CA ARG A 727 -14.04 23.62 -8.55
C ARG A 727 -12.93 22.74 -8.01
N ASP A 728 -12.67 21.59 -8.62
CA ASP A 728 -11.58 20.70 -8.21
C ASP A 728 -10.23 21.39 -8.43
N THR A 729 -10.09 22.18 -9.51
CA THR A 729 -8.91 23.02 -9.75
C THR A 729 -8.77 24.13 -8.70
N ILE A 730 -9.86 24.82 -8.35
CA ILE A 730 -9.86 25.85 -7.28
C ILE A 730 -9.58 25.22 -5.91
N HIS A 731 -10.10 24.04 -5.61
CA HIS A 731 -9.82 23.31 -4.37
C HIS A 731 -8.37 22.82 -4.32
N GLY A 732 -7.79 22.41 -5.45
CA GLY A 732 -6.37 22.12 -5.58
C GLY A 732 -5.47 23.32 -5.28
N LEU A 733 -5.96 24.54 -5.53
CA LEU A 733 -5.30 25.80 -5.18
C LEU A 733 -5.50 26.22 -3.71
N ASP A 734 -6.58 25.77 -3.05
CA ASP A 734 -6.89 26.08 -1.64
C ASP A 734 -6.11 25.21 -0.65
N ASN A 735 -5.23 24.31 -1.14
CA ASN A 735 -4.20 23.73 -0.31
C ASN A 735 -3.20 24.83 0.08
N ASP A 736 -3.45 25.43 1.25
CA ASP A 736 -2.51 26.21 2.06
C ASP A 736 -1.10 25.57 2.10
N ASP A 737 -1.02 24.26 1.86
CA ASP A 737 0.19 23.45 1.70
C ASP A 737 1.25 24.09 0.79
N HIS A 738 0.94 24.62 -0.40
CA HIS A 738 2.01 25.14 -1.27
C HIS A 738 2.63 26.43 -0.71
N SER A 739 1.82 27.38 -0.25
CA SER A 739 2.33 28.64 0.31
C SER A 739 3.08 28.42 1.63
N VAL A 740 2.63 27.45 2.44
CA VAL A 740 3.29 27.03 3.67
C VAL A 740 4.57 26.25 3.36
N ARG A 741 4.58 25.37 2.37
CA ARG A 741 5.77 24.63 1.91
C ARG A 741 6.82 25.55 1.35
N VAL A 742 6.46 26.55 0.54
CA VAL A 742 7.40 27.57 0.05
C VAL A 742 7.95 28.40 1.21
N ARG A 743 7.13 28.74 2.22
CA ARG A 743 7.60 29.48 3.40
C ARG A 743 8.56 28.65 4.26
N ASN A 744 8.22 27.39 4.52
CA ASN A 744 9.06 26.46 5.27
C ASN A 744 10.36 26.17 4.53
N TRP A 745 10.28 25.91 3.22
CA TRP A 745 11.44 25.74 2.36
C TRP A 745 12.38 26.96 2.41
N LYS A 746 11.86 28.19 2.30
CA LYS A 746 12.69 29.40 2.44
C LYS A 746 13.39 29.46 3.81
N ALA A 747 12.69 29.08 4.88
CA ALA A 747 13.27 29.04 6.22
C ALA A 747 14.31 27.91 6.39
N ASP A 748 14.14 26.77 5.72
CA ASP A 748 15.10 25.66 5.70
C ASP A 748 16.34 25.99 4.86
N MET A 749 16.12 26.62 3.70
CA MET A 749 17.18 27.15 2.85
C MET A 749 18.02 28.21 3.58
N GLU A 750 17.39 29.18 4.24
CA GLU A 750 18.13 30.20 5.00
C GLU A 750 18.95 29.57 6.14
N ARG A 751 18.42 28.54 6.79
CA ARG A 751 19.13 27.79 7.84
C ARG A 751 20.34 27.03 7.29
N SER A 752 20.17 26.28 6.20
CA SER A 752 21.27 25.53 5.58
C SER A 752 22.35 26.46 5.00
N GLU A 753 21.99 27.57 4.34
CA GLU A 753 22.94 28.59 3.90
C GLU A 753 23.73 29.22 5.06
N LYS A 754 23.06 29.45 6.20
CA LYS A 754 23.73 29.94 7.40
C LYS A 754 24.70 28.90 7.97
N ALA A 755 24.29 27.63 8.04
CA ALA A 755 25.15 26.53 8.48
C ALA A 755 26.39 26.38 7.59
N VAL A 756 26.22 26.38 6.27
CA VAL A 756 27.33 26.36 5.30
C VAL A 756 28.28 27.54 5.53
N ARG A 757 27.77 28.76 5.71
CA ARG A 757 28.62 29.94 5.99
C ARG A 757 29.38 29.81 7.30
N GLU A 758 28.74 29.35 8.36
CA GLU A 758 29.37 29.15 9.67
C GLU A 758 30.47 28.09 9.59
N ILE A 759 30.18 26.93 9.01
CA ILE A 759 31.15 25.83 8.87
C ILE A 759 32.29 26.24 7.92
N LYS A 760 32.01 26.96 6.83
CA LYS A 760 33.05 27.52 5.94
C LYS A 760 34.01 28.45 6.67
N SER A 761 33.52 29.23 7.63
CA SER A 761 34.39 30.10 8.43
C SER A 761 35.28 29.29 9.39
N LYS A 762 34.73 28.22 9.99
CA LYS A 762 35.50 27.25 10.79
C LYS A 762 36.54 26.50 9.96
N LEU A 763 36.18 26.09 8.74
CA LEU A 763 37.08 25.42 7.81
C LEU A 763 38.28 26.31 7.47
N ARG A 764 38.05 27.59 7.16
CA ARG A 764 39.13 28.55 6.92
C ARG A 764 40.04 28.74 8.15
N ALA A 765 39.46 28.76 9.35
CA ALA A 765 40.22 28.88 10.59
C ALA A 765 41.06 27.62 10.86
N ALA A 766 40.50 26.43 10.70
CA ALA A 766 41.20 25.16 10.86
C ALA A 766 42.30 24.95 9.82
N ASN A 767 42.06 25.35 8.57
CA ASN A 767 43.07 25.27 7.53
C ASN A 767 44.27 26.19 7.82
N LYS A 768 43.98 27.40 8.32
CA LYS A 768 45.03 28.32 8.77
C LYS A 768 45.79 27.77 10.00
N GLU A 769 45.10 27.17 10.96
CA GLU A 769 45.74 26.52 12.12
C GLU A 769 46.66 25.38 11.70
N LEU A 770 46.27 24.59 10.68
CA LEU A 770 47.12 23.55 10.11
C LEU A 770 48.36 24.14 9.42
N GLU A 771 48.19 25.16 8.58
CA GLU A 771 49.32 25.86 7.93
C GLU A 771 50.33 26.39 8.97
N ASP A 772 49.84 27.02 10.03
CA ASP A 772 50.68 27.53 11.13
C ASP A 772 51.43 26.38 11.84
N CYS A 773 50.75 25.26 12.13
CA CYS A 773 51.37 24.08 12.76
C CYS A 773 52.39 23.39 11.84
N GLU A 774 52.12 23.31 10.54
CA GLU A 774 53.04 22.73 9.56
C GLU A 774 54.29 23.59 9.40
N SER A 775 54.15 24.92 9.42
CA SER A 775 55.28 25.84 9.42
C SER A 775 56.14 25.70 10.69
N GLU A 776 55.52 25.61 11.87
CA GLU A 776 56.24 25.39 13.14
C GLU A 776 56.98 24.04 13.13
N ARG A 777 56.34 22.99 12.63
CA ARG A 777 56.92 21.65 12.47
C ARG A 777 58.12 21.65 11.51
N ALA A 778 58.04 22.39 10.40
CA ALA A 778 59.13 22.51 9.44
C ALA A 778 60.37 23.18 10.07
N LEU A 779 60.17 24.29 10.79
CA LEU A 779 61.25 25.00 11.50
C LEU A 779 61.91 24.10 12.56
N LEU A 780 61.12 23.38 13.34
CA LEU A 780 61.65 22.45 14.36
C LEU A 780 62.31 21.21 13.74
N SER A 781 61.89 20.80 12.53
CA SER A 781 62.56 19.73 11.78
C SER A 781 63.97 20.14 11.37
N GLU A 782 64.17 21.37 10.91
CA GLU A 782 65.49 21.90 10.57
C GLU A 782 66.38 21.99 11.81
N ALA A 783 65.87 22.55 12.92
CA ALA A 783 66.60 22.63 14.19
C ALA A 783 67.01 21.24 14.73
N ARG A 784 66.15 20.23 14.56
CA ARG A 784 66.43 18.82 14.92
C ARG A 784 67.56 18.22 14.07
N GLU A 785 67.54 18.46 12.76
CA GLU A 785 68.61 18.00 11.85
C GLU A 785 69.95 18.68 12.18
N GLU A 786 69.97 19.99 12.47
CA GLU A 786 71.17 20.69 12.89
C GLU A 786 71.75 20.14 14.21
N ALA A 787 70.90 19.94 15.22
CA ALA A 787 71.30 19.36 16.49
C ALA A 787 71.82 17.92 16.35
N ARG A 788 71.22 17.13 15.44
CA ARG A 788 71.69 15.78 15.11
C ARG A 788 73.08 15.80 14.47
N ALA A 789 73.31 16.69 13.50
CA ALA A 789 74.59 16.82 12.84
C ALA A 789 75.71 17.27 13.80
N GLU A 790 75.38 18.07 14.82
CA GLU A 790 76.33 18.47 15.86
C GLU A 790 76.61 17.34 16.87
N MET A 791 75.59 16.55 17.21
CA MET A 791 75.75 15.34 18.03
C MET A 791 76.67 14.32 17.34
N ASP A 792 76.45 14.06 16.05
CA ASP A 792 77.27 13.12 15.27
C ASP A 792 78.72 13.59 15.17
N ARG A 793 78.96 14.89 14.97
CA ARG A 793 80.31 15.49 14.98
C ARG A 793 80.98 15.35 16.33
N SER A 794 80.26 15.61 17.42
CA SER A 794 80.79 15.49 18.79
C SER A 794 81.11 14.04 19.16
N SER A 795 80.27 13.09 18.72
CA SER A 795 80.50 11.66 18.93
C SER A 795 81.71 11.15 18.16
N GLN A 796 81.89 11.57 16.90
CA GLN A 796 83.10 11.28 16.12
C GLN A 796 84.36 11.88 16.76
N ALA A 797 84.28 13.10 17.30
CA ALA A 797 85.39 13.73 18.01
C ALA A 797 85.76 12.97 19.29
N ARG A 798 84.77 12.49 20.06
CA ARG A 798 85.01 11.62 21.21
C ARG A 798 85.63 10.29 20.81
N ALA A 799 85.15 9.65 19.74
CA ALA A 799 85.70 8.40 19.24
C ALA A 799 87.19 8.55 18.87
N ARG A 800 87.55 9.63 18.15
CA ARG A 800 88.95 9.95 17.83
C ARG A 800 89.79 10.21 19.08
N ALA A 801 89.30 11.01 20.03
CA ALA A 801 90.00 11.27 21.28
C ALA A 801 90.18 10.00 22.14
N ALA A 802 89.23 9.06 22.09
CA ALA A 802 89.32 7.77 22.76
C ALA A 802 90.35 6.85 22.11
N GLU A 803 90.40 6.81 20.77
CA GLU A 803 91.37 6.05 19.99
C GLU A 803 92.80 6.59 20.19
N GLU A 804 92.97 7.92 20.18
CA GLU A 804 94.22 8.59 20.53
C GLU A 804 94.66 8.25 21.96
N LEU A 805 93.75 8.31 22.94
CA LEU A 805 94.07 7.93 24.32
C LEU A 805 94.48 6.45 24.43
N GLN A 806 93.77 5.54 23.73
CA GLN A 806 94.07 4.11 23.72
C GLN A 806 95.48 3.82 23.16
N SER A 807 95.86 4.53 22.08
CA SER A 807 97.18 4.40 21.47
C SER A 807 98.35 4.85 22.36
N HIS A 808 98.04 5.68 23.37
CA HIS A 808 98.99 6.22 24.35
C HIS A 808 98.84 5.60 25.75
N THR A 809 98.07 4.51 25.89
CA THR A 809 97.97 3.80 27.17
C THR A 809 99.30 3.10 27.53
N PRO A 810 99.64 3.02 28.83
CA PRO A 810 100.87 2.36 29.28
C PRO A 810 100.98 0.90 28.80
N ASP A 811 99.87 0.16 28.73
CA ASP A 811 99.86 -1.23 28.26
C ASP A 811 100.18 -1.34 26.76
N HIS A 812 99.58 -0.49 25.91
CA HIS A 812 99.83 -0.51 24.47
C HIS A 812 101.22 0.01 24.09
N LEU A 813 101.73 1.00 24.82
CA LEU A 813 103.11 1.49 24.69
C LEU A 813 104.14 0.48 25.23
N SER A 814 103.79 -0.28 26.28
CA SER A 814 104.60 -1.37 26.82
C SER A 814 104.70 -2.55 25.84
N ASP A 815 103.61 -2.90 25.16
CA ASP A 815 103.64 -3.93 24.11
C ASP A 815 104.49 -3.49 22.90
N LYS A 816 104.37 -2.23 22.44
CA LYS A 816 105.26 -1.68 21.40
C LYS A 816 106.72 -1.63 21.83
N LEU A 817 107.01 -1.26 23.08
CA LEU A 817 108.36 -1.28 23.63
C LEU A 817 108.91 -2.71 23.64
N ARG A 818 108.11 -3.69 24.07
CA ARG A 818 108.51 -5.10 24.16
C ARG A 818 108.73 -5.73 22.78
N GLU A 819 107.98 -5.32 21.76
CA GLU A 819 108.21 -5.70 20.36
C GLU A 819 109.49 -5.05 19.81
N ALA A 820 109.72 -3.75 20.08
CA ALA A 820 110.94 -3.05 19.68
C ALA A 820 112.20 -3.59 20.40
N GLU A 821 112.11 -3.92 21.69
CA GLU A 821 113.19 -4.54 22.47
C GLU A 821 113.54 -5.93 21.96
N ARG A 822 112.54 -6.74 21.58
CA ARG A 822 112.74 -8.04 20.91
C ARG A 822 113.41 -7.86 19.55
N ALA A 823 112.92 -6.94 18.72
CA ALA A 823 113.53 -6.63 17.43
C ALA A 823 114.98 -6.13 17.57
N ARG A 824 115.28 -5.29 18.58
CA ARG A 824 116.63 -4.81 18.87
C ARG A 824 117.55 -5.92 19.36
N THR A 825 117.11 -6.77 20.29
CA THR A 825 117.95 -7.87 20.79
C THR A 825 118.23 -8.90 19.71
N GLU A 826 117.28 -9.14 18.81
CA GLU A 826 117.47 -10.02 17.66
C GLU A 826 118.43 -9.40 16.62
N ALA A 827 118.29 -8.11 16.31
CA ALA A 827 119.21 -7.38 15.42
C ALA A 827 120.63 -7.22 16.01
N GLU A 828 120.77 -6.97 17.31
CA GLU A 828 122.05 -6.84 18.02
C GLU A 828 122.78 -8.20 18.10
N ARG A 829 122.04 -9.27 18.40
CA ARG A 829 122.59 -10.64 18.37
C ARG A 829 123.07 -11.00 16.97
N THR A 830 122.31 -10.65 15.94
CA THR A 830 122.69 -10.89 14.54
C THR A 830 123.91 -10.05 14.14
N ARG A 831 123.95 -8.76 14.51
CA ARG A 831 125.11 -7.87 14.27
C ARG A 831 126.38 -8.36 14.95
N VAL A 832 126.35 -8.65 16.25
CA VAL A 832 127.55 -9.06 17.02
C VAL A 832 128.06 -10.41 16.55
N MET A 833 127.16 -11.35 16.25
CA MET A 833 127.54 -12.64 15.66
C MET A 833 128.18 -12.44 14.28
N SER A 834 127.63 -11.56 13.44
CA SER A 834 128.17 -11.30 12.11
C SER A 834 129.49 -10.49 12.14
N GLU A 835 129.63 -9.45 12.98
CA GLU A 835 130.87 -8.65 13.10
C GLU A 835 132.02 -9.43 13.73
N ALA A 836 131.76 -10.22 14.78
CA ALA A 836 132.77 -11.10 15.35
C ALA A 836 133.22 -12.17 14.34
N SER A 837 132.28 -12.65 13.50
CA SER A 837 132.60 -13.60 12.42
C SER A 837 133.40 -12.96 11.28
N ILE A 838 133.29 -11.64 11.02
CA ILE A 838 134.10 -10.92 10.02
C ILE A 838 135.52 -10.66 10.54
N GLU A 839 135.68 -10.14 11.77
CA GLU A 839 137.00 -9.83 12.36
C GLU A 839 137.87 -11.08 12.53
N THR A 840 137.26 -12.23 12.81
CA THR A 840 137.98 -13.52 12.86
C THR A 840 138.24 -14.14 11.48
N SER A 841 137.59 -13.66 10.43
CA SER A 841 137.79 -14.15 9.04
C SER A 841 138.75 -13.30 8.21
N THR A 842 139.16 -12.12 8.68
CA THR A 842 140.06 -11.17 7.96
C THR A 842 141.44 -10.99 8.59
N GLN A 843 141.72 -11.61 9.74
CA GLN A 843 143.07 -11.87 10.26
C GLN A 843 143.53 -13.26 9.82
#